data_AF-A0A1H8FHV7-F1
#
_entry.id   AF-A0A1H8FHV7-F1
#
_cell.length_a   1.000
_cell.length_b   1.000
_cell.length_c   1.000
_cell.angle_alpha   90.00
_cell.angle_beta   90.00
_cell.angle_gamma   90.00
#
_symmetry.space_group_name_H-M   'P 1'
#
loop_
_entity.id
_entity.type
_entity.pdbx_description
1 polymer ?
#
loop_
_entity_poly.entity_id
_entity_poly.type
_entity_poly.pdbx_seq_one_letter_code
_entity_poly.pdbx_strand_id
1 'polypeptide(L)'
;MSRPPIHRPSPSPRGSDRYFGPDFNALVALAETVAHDHHGIEIPAKGRGLARTLIELPALIAHILGEHQSLYAREASLGSARLAGNLTRHARKLAHSPAPGAAATGLAAFTVKPGLSGELPQGFALQTSPLGEAKAQTFETLAKARVDAQWNAIRPALAEIFDPVQTVEGALTLRLSKRHGLSRDEIVILEGARGTGVFRVADAMEASQPPQIALQHIGGHAFAGAGTAADWQTGYRILARPRHHLRLFGWNAPATLWPANRLATPGHPPPVSSHDQTGTTGFGYTEPTATGNALLLSETLKDPPAPGDRVVVLFLDRADVYGLAALGETVVTFLRREVTEQPRILTSTAPGAGTVSVTTQRTVTTTALSRRVAMLELAMLSPAMPPRVWTQFPLDAHILTGWSEILHPLPMIPNLAPLQPEFEVAADLSAMRPGRPAILRRVSTGEAREATFAAIKPPNTGSLWTLRLEVPGGFPPDWPMGDVEVLGNVIRVSHGEAKEDILGSSDGVTPHQEFALKHAPVTRLPGALGPRMALQIRVDGVLWDLAPDFHEASPDARTHVAQTDAAGEVRIRFGGEGRGAIPPSGRRNVTAAYRMGLGLAGNTGAGRLSRIRKASPLIEGVTNPLPIAGGADPAGADDIARQATRPVRVFDRAVSVEDHADLALLYPGISRASARWRDGAGIELVAADAEGGGPADLAAFTAFLDARRDTGLALIVTAPQPVDITLTLRIERDRAWLAEAVRLDAETVLLGGSDAPGLFTFAGRELSAPQSLSGLYARLLERPGISGVLALRFRLAQPGGPEVADIIHASTRQWLRLEPSALDIQMVEPGALDRTELGAAP
;
A
#
# COMPACT_ATOMS: atom_id res chain seq x y z
N MET A 1 -28.77 -44.79 49.92
CA MET A 1 -29.04 -43.40 49.49
C MET A 1 -27.96 -42.50 50.08
N SER A 2 -26.91 -42.22 49.31
CA SER A 2 -25.81 -41.36 49.74
C SER A 2 -26.27 -39.90 49.70
N ARG A 3 -26.23 -39.24 50.87
CA ARG A 3 -26.59 -37.82 51.02
C ARG A 3 -25.56 -36.93 50.31
N PRO A 4 -25.97 -35.81 49.68
CA PRO A 4 -25.05 -34.90 49.01
C PRO A 4 -24.11 -34.23 50.04
N PRO A 5 -22.87 -33.93 49.66
CA PRO A 5 -21.95 -33.16 50.51
C PRO A 5 -22.47 -31.72 50.64
N ILE A 6 -22.69 -31.27 51.87
CA ILE A 6 -22.85 -29.84 52.15
C ILE A 6 -21.47 -29.21 51.91
N HIS A 7 -21.40 -28.35 50.90
CA HIS A 7 -20.21 -27.60 50.52
C HIS A 7 -19.77 -26.78 51.74
N ARG A 8 -18.61 -27.12 52.34
CA ARG A 8 -17.93 -26.18 53.24
C ARG A 8 -17.44 -25.02 52.37
N PRO A 9 -17.70 -23.75 52.72
CA PRO A 9 -17.05 -22.65 52.04
C PRO A 9 -15.54 -22.82 52.21
N SER A 10 -14.79 -22.77 51.10
CA SER A 10 -13.33 -22.83 51.15
C SER A 10 -12.80 -21.71 52.06
N PRO A 11 -11.75 -21.96 52.85
CA PRO A 11 -11.06 -20.88 53.56
C PRO A 11 -10.67 -19.82 52.54
N SER A 12 -11.11 -18.58 52.79
CA SER A 12 -10.76 -17.43 51.95
C SER A 12 -9.23 -17.35 51.80
N PRO A 13 -8.70 -17.12 50.58
CA PRO A 13 -7.27 -16.97 50.38
C PRO A 13 -6.75 -15.87 51.31
N ARG A 14 -5.62 -16.14 51.99
CA ARG A 14 -5.00 -15.23 52.95
C ARG A 14 -4.51 -13.97 52.21
N GLY A 15 -5.33 -12.94 52.27
CA GLY A 15 -5.07 -11.56 51.85
C GLY A 15 -6.26 -10.74 52.34
N SER A 16 -6.08 -9.96 53.40
CA SER A 16 -7.15 -9.28 54.12
C SER A 16 -7.76 -8.13 53.32
N ASP A 17 -8.81 -8.45 52.56
CA ASP A 17 -9.64 -7.48 51.80
C ASP A 17 -11.06 -7.40 52.39
N ARG A 18 -11.22 -7.77 53.68
CA ARG A 18 -12.48 -7.70 54.42
C ARG A 18 -12.57 -6.37 55.17
N TYR A 19 -13.59 -5.59 54.85
CA TYR A 19 -13.90 -4.34 55.56
C TYR A 19 -14.67 -4.60 56.86
N PHE A 20 -15.45 -5.69 56.94
CA PHE A 20 -16.28 -6.00 58.10
C PHE A 20 -16.18 -7.46 58.55
N GLY A 21 -16.06 -7.63 59.87
CA GLY A 21 -16.33 -8.88 60.59
C GLY A 21 -15.22 -9.94 60.58
N PRO A 22 -15.21 -10.85 61.58
CA PRO A 22 -14.35 -12.03 61.59
C PRO A 22 -14.76 -13.03 60.48
N ASP A 23 -13.83 -13.94 60.15
CA ASP A 23 -14.13 -15.04 59.23
C ASP A 23 -15.06 -16.09 59.86
N PHE A 24 -15.58 -17.03 59.05
CA PHE A 24 -16.47 -18.07 59.55
C PHE A 24 -15.91 -18.84 60.76
N ASN A 25 -14.62 -19.19 60.73
CA ASN A 25 -14.00 -19.96 61.82
C ASN A 25 -13.86 -19.12 63.09
N ALA A 26 -13.53 -17.84 62.95
CA ALA A 26 -13.45 -16.90 64.05
C ALA A 26 -14.83 -16.59 64.65
N LEU A 27 -15.88 -16.55 63.83
CA LEU A 27 -17.28 -16.43 64.30
C LEU A 27 -17.73 -17.69 65.03
N VAL A 28 -17.37 -18.88 64.54
CA VAL A 28 -17.63 -20.14 65.24
C VAL A 28 -16.87 -20.18 66.57
N ALA A 29 -15.59 -19.83 66.58
CA ALA A 29 -14.78 -19.77 67.80
C ALA A 29 -15.37 -18.78 68.81
N LEU A 30 -15.80 -17.59 68.37
CA LEU A 30 -16.46 -16.61 69.22
C LEU A 30 -17.76 -17.17 69.82
N ALA A 31 -18.58 -17.84 69.02
CA ALA A 31 -19.82 -18.44 69.50
C ALA A 31 -19.56 -19.61 70.48
N GLU A 32 -18.48 -20.38 70.28
CA GLU A 32 -18.02 -21.41 71.22
C GLU A 32 -17.54 -20.80 72.54
N THR A 33 -16.74 -19.72 72.48
CA THR A 33 -16.31 -18.98 73.68
C THR A 33 -17.51 -18.42 74.44
N VAL A 34 -18.47 -17.80 73.75
CA VAL A 34 -19.69 -17.28 74.38
C VAL A 34 -20.52 -18.40 75.02
N ALA A 35 -20.68 -19.54 74.33
CA ALA A 35 -21.42 -20.68 74.86
C ALA A 35 -20.75 -21.29 76.10
N HIS A 36 -19.41 -21.36 76.12
CA HIS A 36 -18.65 -21.82 77.27
C HIS A 36 -18.71 -20.82 78.44
N ASP A 37 -18.32 -19.57 78.20
CA ASP A 37 -18.11 -18.56 79.25
C ASP A 37 -19.42 -18.08 79.88
N HIS A 38 -20.49 -17.94 79.09
CA HIS A 38 -21.76 -17.41 79.60
C HIS A 38 -22.79 -18.47 79.96
N HIS A 39 -22.66 -19.69 79.41
CA HIS A 39 -23.68 -20.73 79.55
C HIS A 39 -23.13 -22.09 79.98
N GLY A 40 -21.81 -22.25 80.13
CA GLY A 40 -21.18 -23.51 80.55
C GLY A 40 -21.37 -24.66 79.54
N ILE A 41 -21.67 -24.35 78.27
CA ILE A 41 -21.94 -25.35 77.24
C ILE A 41 -20.64 -25.69 76.52
N GLU A 42 -20.17 -26.92 76.68
CA GLU A 42 -19.04 -27.45 75.92
C GLU A 42 -19.49 -28.02 74.56
N ILE A 43 -18.93 -27.48 73.47
CA ILE A 43 -19.20 -27.96 72.12
C ILE A 43 -18.04 -28.87 71.67
N PRO A 44 -18.32 -30.15 71.33
CA PRO A 44 -17.27 -31.08 70.93
C PRO A 44 -16.57 -30.64 69.64
N ALA A 45 -15.23 -30.60 69.66
CA ALA A 45 -14.41 -30.21 68.52
C ALA A 45 -14.50 -31.17 67.30
N LYS A 46 -15.02 -32.38 67.50
CA LYS A 46 -15.21 -33.40 66.44
C LYS A 46 -16.58 -34.06 66.53
N GLY A 47 -17.37 -33.94 65.47
CA GLY A 47 -18.65 -34.65 65.28
C GLY A 47 -19.74 -33.75 64.70
N ARG A 48 -20.63 -34.30 63.86
CA ARG A 48 -21.83 -33.62 63.34
C ARG A 48 -22.95 -33.62 64.38
N GLY A 49 -22.71 -33.00 65.53
CA GLY A 49 -23.71 -32.82 66.59
C GLY A 49 -24.68 -31.68 66.28
N LEU A 50 -25.90 -31.75 66.81
CA LEU A 50 -26.91 -30.70 66.69
C LEU A 50 -26.39 -29.36 67.25
N ALA A 51 -25.72 -29.37 68.40
CA ALA A 51 -25.15 -28.17 69.03
C ALA A 51 -24.13 -27.46 68.13
N ARG A 52 -23.19 -28.20 67.52
CA ARG A 52 -22.22 -27.66 66.57
C ARG A 52 -22.91 -27.06 65.35
N THR A 53 -23.94 -27.74 64.83
CA THR A 53 -24.71 -27.24 63.67
C THR A 53 -25.46 -25.95 64.01
N LEU A 54 -26.05 -25.86 65.21
CA LEU A 54 -26.78 -24.66 65.68
C LEU A 54 -25.85 -23.46 65.90
N ILE A 55 -24.54 -23.67 66.07
CA ILE A 55 -23.54 -22.60 66.15
C ILE A 55 -22.99 -22.24 64.78
N GLU A 56 -22.73 -23.24 63.93
CA GLU A 56 -22.24 -23.02 62.58
C GLU A 56 -23.26 -22.28 61.69
N LEU A 57 -24.57 -22.50 61.86
CA LEU A 57 -25.60 -21.83 61.07
C LEU A 57 -25.62 -20.29 61.24
N PRO A 58 -25.76 -19.72 62.44
CA PRO A 58 -25.72 -18.26 62.64
C PRO A 58 -24.34 -17.68 62.31
N ALA A 59 -23.25 -18.41 62.59
CA ALA A 59 -21.90 -18.00 62.17
C ALA A 59 -21.77 -17.92 60.64
N LEU A 60 -22.39 -18.86 59.91
CA LEU A 60 -22.43 -18.84 58.44
C LEU A 60 -23.26 -17.68 57.91
N ILE A 61 -24.42 -17.40 58.50
CA ILE A 61 -25.26 -16.25 58.12
C ILE A 61 -24.50 -14.94 58.37
N ALA A 62 -23.88 -14.77 59.55
CA ALA A 62 -23.08 -13.60 59.88
C ALA A 62 -21.87 -13.45 58.95
N HIS A 63 -21.21 -14.56 58.60
CA HIS A 63 -20.12 -14.57 57.64
C HIS A 63 -20.57 -14.11 56.25
N ILE A 64 -21.66 -14.68 55.72
CA ILE A 64 -22.22 -14.30 54.42
C ILE A 64 -22.64 -12.82 54.43
N LEU A 65 -23.27 -12.34 55.50
CA LEU A 65 -23.65 -10.94 55.64
C LEU A 65 -22.41 -10.02 55.65
N GLY A 66 -21.36 -10.39 56.39
CA GLY A 66 -20.09 -9.66 56.43
C GLY A 66 -19.39 -9.59 55.08
N GLU A 67 -19.45 -10.67 54.29
CA GLU A 67 -18.96 -10.69 52.90
C GLU A 67 -19.76 -9.70 52.02
N HIS A 68 -21.09 -9.73 52.08
CA HIS A 68 -21.93 -8.80 51.31
C HIS A 68 -21.68 -7.34 51.73
N GLN A 69 -21.59 -7.05 53.03
CA GLN A 69 -21.27 -5.71 53.53
C GLN A 69 -19.88 -5.24 53.06
N SER A 70 -18.89 -6.15 53.06
CA SER A 70 -17.55 -5.85 52.55
C SER A 70 -17.55 -5.59 51.04
N LEU A 71 -18.41 -6.26 50.26
CA LEU A 71 -18.62 -5.96 48.84
C LEU A 71 -19.28 -4.59 48.65
N TYR A 72 -20.34 -4.27 49.40
CA TYR A 72 -20.99 -2.96 49.32
C TYR A 72 -20.06 -1.81 49.71
N ALA A 73 -19.25 -1.97 50.76
CA ALA A 73 -18.29 -0.95 51.19
C ALA A 73 -17.19 -0.73 50.15
N ARG A 74 -16.70 -1.79 49.51
CA ARG A 74 -15.77 -1.65 48.38
C ARG A 74 -16.37 -0.79 47.27
N GLU A 75 -17.66 -0.92 46.98
CA GLU A 75 -18.33 -0.13 45.95
C GLU A 75 -18.74 1.30 46.35
N ALA A 76 -18.54 1.70 47.61
CA ALA A 76 -19.03 2.97 48.16
C ALA A 76 -18.20 4.20 47.75
N SER A 77 -16.95 4.02 47.30
CA SER A 77 -16.05 5.12 46.94
C SER A 77 -15.39 4.91 45.57
N LEU A 78 -14.97 5.99 44.92
CA LEU A 78 -14.30 5.95 43.61
C LEU A 78 -12.98 5.14 43.65
N GLY A 79 -12.22 5.22 44.75
CA GLY A 79 -10.92 4.57 44.88
C GLY A 79 -10.98 3.07 45.17
N SER A 80 -12.14 2.55 45.59
CA SER A 80 -12.33 1.15 45.98
C SER A 80 -13.32 0.39 45.09
N ALA A 81 -14.20 1.10 44.37
CA ALA A 81 -15.22 0.49 43.53
C ALA A 81 -14.60 -0.22 42.33
N ARG A 82 -15.13 -1.40 41.99
CA ARG A 82 -14.67 -2.21 40.85
C ARG A 82 -15.78 -2.37 39.79
N LEU A 83 -17.05 -2.21 40.16
CA LEU A 83 -18.15 -2.31 39.20
C LEU A 83 -18.29 -1.02 38.38
N ALA A 84 -18.23 -1.15 37.06
CA ALA A 84 -18.34 -0.03 36.12
C ALA A 84 -19.59 0.84 36.33
N GLY A 85 -20.73 0.24 36.70
CA GLY A 85 -21.95 0.97 37.01
C GLY A 85 -21.85 1.89 38.24
N ASN A 86 -21.17 1.43 39.30
CA ASN A 86 -20.95 2.23 40.49
C ASN A 86 -19.92 3.33 40.24
N LEU A 87 -18.83 3.00 39.55
CA LEU A 87 -17.82 3.97 39.12
C LEU A 87 -18.42 5.07 38.24
N THR A 88 -19.26 4.72 37.27
CA THR A 88 -20.00 5.68 36.42
C THR A 88 -20.88 6.60 37.27
N ARG A 89 -21.60 6.04 38.26
CA ARG A 89 -22.45 6.83 39.16
C ARG A 89 -21.62 7.80 40.01
N HIS A 90 -20.48 7.37 40.53
CA HIS A 90 -19.57 8.24 41.29
C HIS A 90 -18.94 9.31 40.40
N ALA A 91 -18.49 8.95 39.21
CA ALA A 91 -17.94 9.86 38.21
C ALA A 91 -18.93 10.99 37.86
N ARG A 92 -20.21 10.67 37.65
CA ARG A 92 -21.25 11.67 37.35
C ARG A 92 -21.43 12.69 38.47
N LYS A 93 -21.23 12.31 39.74
CA LYS A 93 -21.27 13.27 40.86
C LYS A 93 -20.13 14.29 40.80
N LEU A 94 -19.04 13.93 40.13
CA LEU A 94 -17.89 14.80 39.87
C LEU A 94 -17.98 15.52 38.51
N ALA A 95 -19.19 15.56 37.91
CA ALA A 95 -19.42 16.05 36.55
C ALA A 95 -18.58 15.33 35.48
N HIS A 96 -18.04 14.14 35.78
CA HIS A 96 -17.38 13.30 34.79
C HIS A 96 -18.39 12.36 34.14
N SER A 97 -18.53 12.47 32.83
CA SER A 97 -19.19 11.45 32.02
C SER A 97 -18.13 10.54 31.41
N PRO A 98 -18.11 9.24 31.74
CA PRO A 98 -17.23 8.27 31.09
C PRO A 98 -17.27 8.39 29.58
N ALA A 99 -16.13 8.22 28.93
CA ALA A 99 -16.06 8.28 27.47
C ALA A 99 -17.04 7.24 26.88
N PRO A 100 -18.03 7.66 26.08
CA PRO A 100 -19.10 6.78 25.60
C PRO A 100 -18.63 5.87 24.44
N GLY A 101 -17.33 5.87 24.14
CA GLY A 101 -16.69 5.33 22.94
C GLY A 101 -17.01 6.16 21.67
N ALA A 102 -16.38 5.80 20.56
CA ALA A 102 -16.49 6.48 19.28
C ALA A 102 -16.62 5.48 18.13
N ALA A 103 -17.34 5.85 17.08
CA ALA A 103 -17.35 5.07 15.85
C ALA A 103 -16.18 5.45 14.95
N ALA A 104 -15.57 4.46 14.32
CA ALA A 104 -14.53 4.68 13.34
C ALA A 104 -15.07 5.49 12.15
N THR A 105 -14.26 6.42 11.66
CA THR A 105 -14.58 7.24 10.51
C THR A 105 -13.41 7.28 9.54
N GLY A 106 -13.71 7.49 8.26
CA GLY A 106 -12.69 7.58 7.23
C GLY A 106 -13.29 7.91 5.87
N LEU A 107 -12.50 7.76 4.83
CA LEU A 107 -12.87 8.10 3.46
C LEU A 107 -13.10 6.83 2.62
N ALA A 108 -14.23 6.77 1.93
CA ALA A 108 -14.52 5.76 0.92
C ALA A 108 -14.44 6.39 -0.46
N ALA A 109 -13.69 5.77 -1.37
CA ALA A 109 -13.63 6.09 -2.78
C ALA A 109 -14.57 5.16 -3.56
N PHE A 110 -15.45 5.75 -4.36
CA PHE A 110 -16.44 5.02 -5.15
C PHE A 110 -16.05 4.98 -6.61
N THR A 111 -16.17 3.81 -7.23
CA THR A 111 -16.08 3.67 -8.68
C THR A 111 -17.47 3.77 -9.27
N VAL A 112 -17.73 4.80 -10.07
CA VAL A 112 -18.96 5.01 -10.81
C VAL A 112 -18.85 4.34 -12.18
N LYS A 113 -19.91 3.69 -12.66
CA LYS A 113 -19.88 3.01 -13.95
C LYS A 113 -19.60 4.00 -15.10
N PRO A 114 -18.89 3.59 -16.16
CA PRO A 114 -18.51 4.48 -17.27
C PRO A 114 -19.69 5.27 -17.85
N GLY A 115 -19.50 6.58 -18.03
CA GLY A 115 -20.50 7.47 -18.63
C GLY A 115 -21.69 7.86 -17.74
N LEU A 116 -21.73 7.40 -16.48
CA LEU A 116 -22.80 7.76 -15.54
C LEU A 116 -22.36 8.85 -14.55
N SER A 117 -23.32 9.65 -14.12
CA SER A 117 -23.18 10.57 -13.00
C SER A 117 -24.51 10.66 -12.23
N GLY A 118 -24.44 11.04 -10.96
CA GLY A 118 -25.64 11.08 -10.12
C GLY A 118 -25.32 11.42 -8.66
N GLU A 119 -26.29 11.21 -7.79
CA GLU A 119 -26.15 11.47 -6.36
C GLU A 119 -26.18 10.17 -5.56
N LEU A 120 -25.23 10.04 -4.64
CA LEU A 120 -25.25 9.01 -3.62
C LEU A 120 -25.86 9.57 -2.33
N PRO A 121 -26.86 8.91 -1.73
CA PRO A 121 -27.50 9.39 -0.52
C PRO A 121 -26.60 9.27 0.71
N GLN A 122 -26.90 10.05 1.76
CA GLN A 122 -26.45 9.77 3.12
C GLN A 122 -27.06 8.44 3.60
N GLY A 123 -26.33 7.66 4.39
CA GLY A 123 -26.80 6.35 4.85
C GLY A 123 -26.59 5.22 3.85
N PHE A 124 -25.82 5.44 2.76
CA PHE A 124 -25.54 4.40 1.78
C PHE A 124 -24.66 3.31 2.40
N ALA A 125 -25.22 2.10 2.54
CA ALA A 125 -24.63 1.03 3.33
C ALA A 125 -23.54 0.24 2.58
N LEU A 126 -22.41 0.11 3.24
CA LEU A 126 -21.18 -0.54 2.80
C LEU A 126 -20.75 -1.59 3.84
N GLN A 127 -19.90 -2.52 3.43
CA GLN A 127 -19.36 -3.54 4.31
C GLN A 127 -17.87 -3.81 4.06
N THR A 128 -17.16 -4.12 5.13
CA THR A 128 -15.82 -4.68 5.03
C THR A 128 -15.87 -6.12 4.55
N SER A 129 -14.80 -6.56 3.88
CA SER A 129 -14.60 -7.99 3.69
C SER A 129 -14.21 -8.63 5.04
N PRO A 130 -14.72 -9.84 5.37
CA PRO A 130 -14.32 -10.58 6.56
C PRO A 130 -12.85 -11.03 6.47
N LEU A 131 -12.18 -11.20 7.61
CA LEU A 131 -10.80 -11.70 7.71
C LEU A 131 -10.74 -12.81 8.76
N GLY A 132 -10.49 -14.05 8.36
CA GLY A 132 -10.52 -15.19 9.29
C GLY A 132 -11.85 -15.27 10.04
N GLU A 133 -11.80 -15.19 11.37
CA GLU A 133 -12.98 -15.21 12.24
C GLU A 133 -13.65 -13.83 12.44
N ALA A 134 -13.00 -12.74 12.02
CA ALA A 134 -13.53 -11.38 12.16
C ALA A 134 -14.73 -11.15 11.22
N LYS A 135 -15.89 -10.83 11.83
CA LYS A 135 -17.14 -10.56 11.11
C LYS A 135 -17.03 -9.28 10.28
N ALA A 136 -17.73 -9.28 9.14
CA ALA A 136 -17.90 -8.09 8.31
C ALA A 136 -18.59 -6.97 9.11
N GLN A 137 -18.02 -5.77 9.04
CA GLN A 137 -18.48 -4.59 9.74
C GLN A 137 -19.23 -3.68 8.76
N THR A 138 -20.28 -3.02 9.24
CA THR A 138 -21.16 -2.19 8.40
C THR A 138 -20.79 -0.72 8.55
N PHE A 139 -20.69 -0.03 7.42
CA PHE A 139 -20.41 1.39 7.34
C PHE A 139 -21.50 2.07 6.53
N GLU A 140 -21.70 3.37 6.77
CA GLU A 140 -22.63 4.17 5.99
C GLU A 140 -22.02 5.53 5.67
N THR A 141 -22.41 6.11 4.52
CA THR A 141 -22.01 7.46 4.12
C THR A 141 -22.59 8.51 5.08
N LEU A 142 -21.76 9.47 5.48
CA LEU A 142 -22.15 10.52 6.43
C LEU A 142 -22.85 11.70 5.77
N ALA A 143 -22.70 11.86 4.47
CA ALA A 143 -23.31 12.94 3.71
C ALA A 143 -23.77 12.45 2.34
N LYS A 144 -24.78 13.12 1.82
CA LYS A 144 -25.16 13.02 0.41
C LYS A 144 -24.06 13.66 -0.43
N ALA A 145 -23.66 13.02 -1.52
CA ALA A 145 -22.65 13.58 -2.42
C ALA A 145 -22.92 13.22 -3.89
N ARG A 146 -22.67 14.16 -4.79
CA ARG A 146 -22.65 13.91 -6.24
C ARG A 146 -21.41 13.09 -6.61
N VAL A 147 -21.55 12.14 -7.54
CA VAL A 147 -20.47 11.29 -8.05
C VAL A 147 -20.53 11.23 -9.58
N ASP A 148 -19.39 11.03 -10.22
CA ASP A 148 -19.27 11.05 -11.68
C ASP A 148 -18.18 10.08 -12.16
N ALA A 149 -18.42 9.33 -13.24
CA ALA A 149 -17.45 8.42 -13.83
C ALA A 149 -16.11 9.10 -14.18
N GLN A 150 -16.13 10.39 -14.58
CA GLN A 150 -14.91 11.14 -14.88
C GLN A 150 -14.04 11.43 -13.64
N TRP A 151 -14.60 11.26 -12.44
CA TRP A 151 -13.90 11.51 -11.17
C TRP A 151 -13.38 10.21 -10.51
N ASN A 152 -13.50 9.07 -11.19
CA ASN A 152 -13.01 7.79 -10.68
C ASN A 152 -11.49 7.80 -10.47
N ALA A 153 -10.75 8.34 -11.42
CA ALA A 153 -9.29 8.45 -11.40
C ALA A 153 -8.84 9.62 -12.29
N ILE A 154 -8.77 10.82 -11.70
CA ILE A 154 -8.36 12.03 -12.40
C ILE A 154 -6.83 12.06 -12.45
N ARG A 155 -6.25 12.11 -13.64
CA ARG A 155 -4.79 12.21 -13.83
C ARG A 155 -4.38 13.62 -14.25
N PRO A 156 -3.18 14.09 -13.86
CA PRO A 156 -2.59 15.30 -14.43
C PRO A 156 -2.58 15.25 -15.96
N ALA A 157 -2.88 16.37 -16.62
CA ALA A 157 -2.84 16.48 -18.07
C ALA A 157 -1.45 16.20 -18.64
N LEU A 158 -0.40 16.53 -17.86
CA LEU A 158 0.99 16.23 -18.15
C LEU A 158 1.50 14.97 -17.41
N ALA A 159 0.61 14.02 -17.08
CA ALA A 159 1.02 12.73 -16.51
C ALA A 159 1.92 11.95 -17.48
N GLU A 160 1.70 12.10 -18.77
CA GLU A 160 2.58 11.60 -19.81
C GLU A 160 3.22 12.78 -20.54
N ILE A 161 4.51 12.67 -20.81
CA ILE A 161 5.26 13.63 -21.62
C ILE A 161 5.92 12.89 -22.78
N PHE A 162 6.26 13.64 -23.84
CA PHE A 162 7.04 13.09 -24.93
C PHE A 162 8.39 12.59 -24.42
N ASP A 163 8.82 11.42 -24.91
CA ASP A 163 10.17 10.94 -24.63
C ASP A 163 11.17 11.87 -25.33
N PRO A 164 11.99 12.65 -24.61
CA PRO A 164 13.01 13.44 -25.26
C PRO A 164 14.08 12.48 -25.74
N VAL A 165 14.07 12.13 -27.03
CA VAL A 165 15.10 11.26 -27.60
C VAL A 165 16.48 11.90 -27.37
N GLN A 166 17.29 11.26 -26.53
CA GLN A 166 18.56 11.79 -26.08
C GLN A 166 19.68 11.32 -27.00
N THR A 167 20.66 12.20 -27.24
CA THR A 167 21.93 11.79 -27.84
C THR A 167 23.01 11.83 -26.77
N VAL A 168 23.51 10.67 -26.35
CA VAL A 168 24.57 10.54 -25.36
C VAL A 168 25.80 9.98 -26.08
N GLU A 169 26.93 10.69 -26.01
CA GLU A 169 28.18 10.30 -26.69
C GLU A 169 28.01 10.04 -28.21
N GLY A 170 27.04 10.69 -28.85
CA GLY A 170 26.75 10.51 -30.28
C GLY A 170 25.88 9.29 -30.62
N ALA A 171 25.44 8.51 -29.63
CA ALA A 171 24.45 7.46 -29.79
C ALA A 171 23.04 7.95 -29.41
N LEU A 172 22.06 7.52 -30.19
CA LEU A 172 20.64 7.83 -30.02
C LEU A 172 20.02 6.86 -29.02
N THR A 173 19.53 7.37 -27.89
CA THR A 173 18.90 6.54 -26.85
C THR A 173 17.38 6.56 -27.00
N LEU A 174 16.77 5.38 -27.12
CA LEU A 174 15.33 5.19 -27.30
C LEU A 174 14.78 4.25 -26.21
N ARG A 175 13.61 4.57 -25.64
CA ARG A 175 12.87 3.65 -24.77
C ARG A 175 11.92 2.78 -25.58
N LEU A 176 11.81 1.51 -25.20
CA LEU A 176 11.00 0.51 -25.89
C LEU A 176 9.91 -0.03 -24.96
N SER A 177 8.80 -0.48 -25.54
CA SER A 177 7.65 -1.03 -24.80
C SER A 177 7.93 -2.41 -24.18
N LYS A 178 8.96 -3.11 -24.68
CA LYS A 178 9.38 -4.44 -24.24
C LYS A 178 10.90 -4.57 -24.30
N ARG A 179 11.42 -5.58 -23.59
CA ARG A 179 12.79 -6.07 -23.78
C ARG A 179 13.00 -6.56 -25.21
N HIS A 180 14.18 -6.33 -25.79
CA HIS A 180 14.44 -6.54 -27.21
C HIS A 180 15.51 -7.62 -27.49
N GLY A 181 16.32 -7.98 -26.51
CA GLY A 181 17.34 -9.02 -26.57
C GLY A 181 18.49 -8.74 -27.56
N LEU A 182 18.62 -7.52 -28.07
CA LEU A 182 19.67 -7.17 -29.04
C LEU A 182 21.03 -7.04 -28.33
N SER A 183 22.09 -7.54 -28.94
CA SER A 183 23.46 -7.42 -28.43
C SER A 183 24.16 -6.20 -29.00
N ARG A 184 25.23 -5.77 -28.32
CA ARG A 184 26.16 -4.78 -28.85
C ARG A 184 26.67 -5.19 -30.23
N ASP A 185 26.89 -4.21 -31.09
CA ASP A 185 27.33 -4.33 -32.48
C ASP A 185 26.32 -4.95 -33.48
N GLU A 186 25.13 -5.34 -33.04
CA GLU A 186 24.06 -5.73 -33.95
C GLU A 186 23.63 -4.53 -34.82
N ILE A 187 23.31 -4.81 -36.09
CA ILE A 187 22.86 -3.80 -37.05
C ILE A 187 21.34 -3.74 -37.02
N VAL A 188 20.79 -2.53 -36.97
CA VAL A 188 19.35 -2.28 -37.00
C VAL A 188 19.04 -1.13 -37.97
N ILE A 189 17.81 -1.09 -38.44
CA ILE A 189 17.30 0.02 -39.26
C ILE A 189 16.30 0.80 -38.42
N LEU A 190 16.44 2.11 -38.38
CA LEU A 190 15.43 3.00 -37.80
C LEU A 190 14.69 3.69 -38.94
N GLU A 191 13.36 3.49 -38.99
CA GLU A 191 12.47 4.10 -39.95
C GLU A 191 11.46 5.02 -39.28
N GLY A 192 11.25 6.21 -39.85
CA GLY A 192 10.20 7.15 -39.42
C GLY A 192 10.09 8.35 -40.37
N ALA A 193 9.43 9.42 -39.92
CA ALA A 193 9.20 10.61 -40.75
C ALA A 193 10.49 11.31 -41.23
N ARG A 194 11.61 11.08 -40.56
CA ARG A 194 12.94 11.59 -40.95
C ARG A 194 13.65 10.72 -41.99
N GLY A 195 13.01 9.65 -42.47
CA GLY A 195 13.58 8.70 -43.41
C GLY A 195 14.09 7.43 -42.74
N THR A 196 15.04 6.77 -43.42
CA THR A 196 15.54 5.44 -43.06
C THR A 196 17.05 5.52 -42.80
N GLY A 197 17.45 5.27 -41.56
CA GLY A 197 18.87 5.23 -41.16
C GLY A 197 19.30 3.82 -40.73
N VAL A 198 20.59 3.53 -40.86
CA VAL A 198 21.24 2.31 -40.42
C VAL A 198 22.06 2.61 -39.17
N PHE A 199 21.81 1.82 -38.13
CA PHE A 199 22.41 2.00 -36.83
C PHE A 199 23.07 0.71 -36.37
N ARG A 200 24.07 0.88 -35.52
CA ARG A 200 24.68 -0.19 -34.74
C ARG A 200 24.24 -0.05 -33.28
N VAL A 201 23.93 -1.16 -32.62
CA VAL A 201 23.64 -1.17 -31.19
C VAL A 201 24.92 -0.86 -30.42
N ALA A 202 24.99 0.33 -29.82
CA ALA A 202 26.11 0.75 -28.99
C ALA A 202 26.01 0.14 -27.58
N ASP A 203 24.79 0.18 -27.01
CA ASP A 203 24.46 -0.43 -25.73
C ASP A 203 22.99 -0.90 -25.77
N ALA A 204 22.75 -2.09 -25.22
CA ALA A 204 21.44 -2.72 -25.20
C ALA A 204 20.59 -2.32 -24.00
N MET A 205 21.17 -1.78 -22.92
CA MET A 205 20.47 -1.17 -21.76
C MET A 205 19.19 -1.88 -21.24
N GLU A 206 19.13 -3.22 -21.31
CA GLU A 206 17.97 -4.08 -20.98
C GLU A 206 17.50 -4.00 -19.51
N ALA A 207 18.38 -3.56 -18.61
CA ALA A 207 18.08 -3.39 -17.19
C ALA A 207 17.26 -2.12 -16.88
N SER A 208 17.15 -1.19 -17.84
CA SER A 208 16.38 0.05 -17.67
C SER A 208 14.89 -0.22 -17.55
N GLN A 209 14.16 0.63 -16.82
CA GLN A 209 12.69 0.58 -16.75
C GLN A 209 12.10 1.94 -17.16
N PRO A 210 11.44 2.04 -18.33
CA PRO A 210 11.32 1.00 -19.38
C PRO A 210 12.67 0.64 -20.04
N PRO A 211 12.78 -0.52 -20.72
CA PRO A 211 13.98 -0.93 -21.45
C PRO A 211 14.41 0.14 -22.46
N GLN A 212 15.72 0.34 -22.58
CA GLN A 212 16.31 1.35 -23.46
C GLN A 212 17.25 0.70 -24.46
N ILE A 213 17.56 1.39 -25.54
CA ILE A 213 18.60 1.00 -26.50
C ILE A 213 19.36 2.22 -26.98
N ALA A 214 20.68 2.14 -27.02
CA ALA A 214 21.55 3.18 -27.58
C ALA A 214 22.00 2.77 -28.99
N LEU A 215 21.72 3.62 -29.97
CA LEU A 215 21.93 3.36 -31.39
C LEU A 215 22.94 4.34 -31.99
N GLN A 216 24.09 3.84 -32.42
CA GLN A 216 25.09 4.64 -33.12
C GLN A 216 24.81 4.66 -34.61
N HIS A 217 24.65 5.85 -35.18
CA HIS A 217 24.43 6.00 -36.62
C HIS A 217 25.69 5.61 -37.39
N ILE A 218 25.56 4.66 -38.33
CA ILE A 218 26.68 4.16 -39.14
C ILE A 218 26.46 4.37 -40.64
N GLY A 219 25.31 4.91 -41.03
CA GLY A 219 24.99 5.23 -42.42
C GLY A 219 23.50 5.15 -42.70
N GLY A 220 23.12 5.22 -43.97
CA GLY A 220 21.74 5.36 -44.41
C GLY A 220 21.46 6.76 -44.93
N HIS A 221 20.55 6.85 -45.90
CA HIS A 221 20.30 8.11 -46.61
C HIS A 221 19.08 8.81 -46.03
N ALA A 222 19.19 10.14 -45.88
CA ALA A 222 18.15 11.06 -45.43
C ALA A 222 17.88 11.16 -43.90
N PHE A 223 18.48 10.33 -43.04
CA PHE A 223 18.38 10.54 -41.59
C PHE A 223 19.21 11.78 -41.19
N ALA A 224 18.61 12.97 -41.25
CA ALA A 224 19.22 14.22 -40.78
C ALA A 224 19.58 14.07 -39.28
N GLY A 225 20.61 14.77 -38.77
CA GLY A 225 21.25 14.58 -37.44
C GLY A 225 20.35 14.53 -36.18
N ALA A 226 20.66 15.25 -35.09
CA ALA A 226 19.76 15.27 -33.93
C ALA A 226 18.39 15.88 -34.34
N GLY A 227 17.30 15.13 -34.19
CA GLY A 227 15.95 15.58 -34.56
C GLY A 227 15.30 16.46 -33.50
N THR A 228 14.16 17.05 -33.83
CA THR A 228 13.31 17.76 -32.86
C THR A 228 12.35 16.78 -32.18
N ALA A 229 11.82 17.12 -31.01
CA ALA A 229 10.83 16.29 -30.31
C ALA A 229 9.58 15.99 -31.18
N ALA A 230 9.20 16.92 -32.06
CA ALA A 230 8.06 16.76 -32.97
C ALA A 230 8.27 15.66 -34.01
N ASP A 231 9.51 15.45 -34.46
CA ASP A 231 9.82 14.40 -35.43
C ASP A 231 9.46 13.02 -34.87
N TRP A 232 9.77 12.79 -33.59
CA TRP A 232 9.57 11.54 -32.85
C TRP A 232 8.11 11.15 -32.59
N GLN A 233 7.18 12.09 -32.76
CA GLN A 233 5.73 11.88 -32.55
C GLN A 233 5.08 11.04 -33.65
N THR A 234 5.70 10.95 -34.83
CA THR A 234 5.13 10.33 -36.03
C THR A 234 5.21 8.79 -36.10
N GLY A 235 5.69 8.14 -35.02
CA GLY A 235 5.80 6.69 -34.93
C GLY A 235 7.04 6.17 -35.66
N TYR A 236 8.08 5.85 -34.89
CA TYR A 236 9.27 5.17 -35.42
C TYR A 236 9.13 3.66 -35.27
N ARG A 237 9.88 2.94 -36.09
CA ARG A 237 10.07 1.50 -35.93
C ARG A 237 11.53 1.13 -36.13
N ILE A 238 11.99 0.18 -35.34
CA ILE A 238 13.33 -0.40 -35.48
C ILE A 238 13.16 -1.77 -36.12
N LEU A 239 13.71 -1.96 -37.31
CA LEU A 239 13.84 -3.29 -37.93
C LEU A 239 15.12 -3.94 -37.42
N ALA A 240 15.01 -5.13 -36.85
CA ALA A 240 16.11 -5.86 -36.26
C ALA A 240 16.13 -7.32 -36.73
N ARG A 241 17.20 -8.04 -36.40
CA ARG A 241 17.39 -9.47 -36.71
C ARG A 241 17.27 -9.77 -38.21
N PRO A 242 18.22 -9.31 -39.04
CA PRO A 242 18.24 -9.70 -40.45
C PRO A 242 18.38 -11.22 -40.55
N ARG A 243 17.52 -11.86 -41.35
CA ARG A 243 17.61 -13.31 -41.57
C ARG A 243 18.78 -13.70 -42.46
N HIS A 244 19.22 -12.79 -43.31
CA HIS A 244 20.19 -13.05 -44.36
C HIS A 244 21.43 -12.18 -44.19
N HIS A 245 22.59 -12.83 -44.20
CA HIS A 245 23.92 -12.25 -44.08
C HIS A 245 24.76 -12.66 -45.30
N LEU A 246 24.62 -11.92 -46.39
CA LEU A 246 25.03 -12.35 -47.72
C LEU A 246 26.32 -11.66 -48.17
N ARG A 247 26.98 -12.27 -49.16
CA ARG A 247 28.14 -11.70 -49.85
C ARG A 247 27.86 -11.54 -51.34
N LEU A 248 28.58 -10.60 -51.96
CA LEU A 248 28.50 -10.38 -53.41
C LEU A 248 29.14 -11.51 -54.19
N PHE A 249 28.62 -11.75 -55.38
CA PHE A 249 29.22 -12.67 -56.35
C PHE A 249 30.70 -12.30 -56.59
N GLY A 250 31.58 -13.29 -56.44
CA GLY A 250 33.03 -13.11 -56.62
C GLY A 250 33.81 -12.71 -55.36
N TRP A 251 33.18 -12.54 -54.19
CA TRP A 251 33.87 -12.12 -52.96
C TRP A 251 35.03 -13.03 -52.52
N ASN A 252 34.91 -14.34 -52.79
CA ASN A 252 35.90 -15.36 -52.45
C ASN A 252 36.75 -15.80 -53.66
N ALA A 253 36.70 -15.05 -54.76
CA ALA A 253 37.48 -15.37 -55.94
C ALA A 253 38.99 -15.18 -55.67
N PRO A 254 39.87 -16.12 -56.07
CA PRO A 254 41.30 -15.98 -55.86
C PRO A 254 41.86 -14.76 -56.60
N ALA A 255 42.44 -13.80 -55.88
CA ALA A 255 42.92 -12.53 -56.44
C ALA A 255 43.98 -12.72 -57.56
N THR A 256 44.73 -13.81 -57.53
CA THR A 256 45.72 -14.17 -58.57
C THR A 256 45.09 -14.57 -59.90
N LEU A 257 43.90 -15.17 -59.87
CA LEU A 257 43.17 -15.61 -61.05
C LEU A 257 42.13 -14.57 -61.50
N TRP A 258 41.58 -13.85 -60.53
CA TRP A 258 40.47 -12.91 -60.67
C TRP A 258 40.76 -11.63 -59.88
N PRO A 259 41.63 -10.73 -60.40
CA PRO A 259 41.85 -9.44 -59.77
C PRO A 259 40.55 -8.61 -59.80
N ALA A 260 40.37 -7.74 -58.80
CA ALA A 260 39.10 -7.03 -58.56
C ALA A 260 38.60 -6.24 -59.79
N ASN A 261 39.51 -5.65 -60.56
CA ASN A 261 39.17 -4.93 -61.80
C ASN A 261 38.59 -5.84 -62.90
N ARG A 262 38.98 -7.13 -62.94
CA ARG A 262 38.43 -8.13 -63.87
C ARG A 262 37.10 -8.70 -63.41
N LEU A 263 36.89 -8.83 -62.10
CA LEU A 263 35.57 -9.18 -61.57
C LEU A 263 34.57 -8.04 -61.80
N ALA A 264 35.02 -6.79 -61.73
CA ALA A 264 34.19 -5.61 -61.98
C ALA A 264 33.93 -5.32 -63.47
N THR A 265 34.62 -6.00 -64.40
CA THR A 265 34.47 -5.77 -65.85
C THR A 265 34.10 -7.09 -66.53
N PRO A 266 32.80 -7.39 -66.72
CA PRO A 266 32.39 -8.57 -67.45
C PRO A 266 32.96 -8.53 -68.87
N GLY A 267 33.47 -9.66 -69.34
CA GLY A 267 34.22 -9.68 -70.59
C GLY A 267 34.80 -11.05 -70.92
N HIS A 268 35.04 -11.25 -72.22
CA HIS A 268 35.72 -12.45 -72.70
C HIS A 268 37.11 -12.55 -72.06
N PRO A 269 37.60 -13.76 -71.77
CA PRO A 269 38.99 -13.95 -71.35
C PRO A 269 39.92 -13.27 -72.36
N PRO A 270 41.03 -12.66 -71.90
CA PRO A 270 41.98 -11.98 -72.77
C PRO A 270 42.38 -12.90 -73.93
N PRO A 271 42.72 -12.36 -75.11
CA PRO A 271 43.15 -13.17 -76.23
C PRO A 271 44.41 -13.95 -75.81
N VAL A 272 44.26 -15.27 -75.67
CA VAL A 272 45.38 -16.20 -75.60
C VAL A 272 45.56 -16.70 -77.02
N SER A 273 46.77 -16.57 -77.57
CA SER A 273 47.08 -16.93 -78.95
C SER A 273 47.63 -18.35 -79.02
N SER A 274 47.49 -19.01 -80.18
CA SER A 274 48.18 -20.30 -80.42
C SER A 274 49.71 -20.19 -80.42
N HIS A 275 50.26 -18.97 -80.35
CA HIS A 275 51.68 -18.69 -80.20
C HIS A 275 52.15 -18.65 -78.74
N ASP A 276 51.23 -18.58 -77.77
CA ASP A 276 51.59 -18.58 -76.35
C ASP A 276 52.07 -19.97 -75.89
N GLN A 277 52.75 -20.03 -74.74
CA GLN A 277 53.27 -21.29 -74.21
C GLN A 277 52.13 -22.24 -73.83
N THR A 278 52.33 -23.54 -74.07
CA THR A 278 51.38 -24.58 -73.67
C THR A 278 51.14 -24.52 -72.17
N GLY A 279 49.87 -24.53 -71.75
CA GLY A 279 49.46 -24.31 -70.36
C GLY A 279 49.18 -22.84 -70.00
N THR A 280 49.36 -21.88 -70.92
CA THR A 280 48.90 -20.50 -70.72
C THR A 280 47.37 -20.49 -70.62
N THR A 281 46.85 -19.92 -69.54
CA THR A 281 45.40 -19.85 -69.25
C THR A 281 44.91 -18.42 -69.16
N GLY A 282 43.74 -18.16 -69.74
CA GLY A 282 43.01 -16.90 -69.62
C GLY A 282 41.62 -17.13 -69.05
N PHE A 283 41.26 -16.37 -68.02
CA PHE A 283 39.95 -16.42 -67.36
C PHE A 283 39.14 -15.15 -67.65
N GLY A 284 37.83 -15.33 -67.86
CA GLY A 284 36.84 -14.27 -68.08
C GLY A 284 35.43 -14.81 -67.85
N TYR A 285 34.43 -13.95 -67.79
CA TYR A 285 33.04 -14.36 -67.61
C TYR A 285 32.12 -13.47 -68.45
N THR A 286 31.02 -14.03 -68.93
CA THR A 286 30.05 -13.28 -69.71
C THR A 286 29.19 -12.43 -68.80
N GLU A 287 28.85 -11.23 -69.25
CA GLU A 287 27.91 -10.36 -68.56
C GLU A 287 26.59 -11.12 -68.33
N PRO A 288 26.12 -11.25 -67.08
CA PRO A 288 24.78 -11.75 -66.84
C PRO A 288 23.77 -10.77 -67.45
N THR A 289 22.64 -11.27 -67.95
CA THR A 289 21.62 -10.51 -68.69
C THR A 289 20.88 -9.42 -67.87
N ALA A 290 21.42 -8.99 -66.72
CA ALA A 290 20.81 -8.08 -65.78
C ALA A 290 21.34 -6.65 -65.93
N THR A 291 20.47 -5.77 -66.40
CA THR A 291 20.73 -4.41 -66.88
C THR A 291 20.36 -3.36 -65.82
N GLY A 292 21.16 -3.22 -64.74
CA GLY A 292 20.97 -2.09 -63.81
C GLY A 292 21.47 -2.28 -62.38
N ASN A 293 20.65 -1.85 -61.40
CA ASN A 293 20.95 -1.74 -59.97
C ASN A 293 20.85 -3.06 -59.18
N ALA A 294 21.08 -4.20 -59.84
CA ALA A 294 20.77 -5.49 -59.26
C ALA A 294 22.01 -6.17 -58.67
N LEU A 295 22.04 -6.42 -57.36
CA LEU A 295 23.16 -7.10 -56.70
C LEU A 295 23.15 -8.59 -57.02
N LEU A 296 24.29 -9.11 -57.48
CA LEU A 296 24.52 -10.54 -57.64
C LEU A 296 25.10 -11.12 -56.37
N LEU A 297 24.48 -12.18 -55.85
CA LEU A 297 24.85 -12.79 -54.58
C LEU A 297 25.79 -13.99 -54.79
N SER A 298 26.64 -14.31 -53.82
CA SER A 298 27.48 -15.51 -53.91
C SER A 298 26.73 -16.82 -53.66
N GLU A 299 25.51 -16.75 -53.15
CA GLU A 299 24.72 -17.87 -52.69
C GLU A 299 23.25 -17.73 -53.09
N THR A 300 22.53 -18.87 -53.09
CA THR A 300 21.07 -18.87 -53.28
C THR A 300 20.38 -18.59 -51.96
N LEU A 301 19.38 -17.71 -52.00
CA LEU A 301 18.57 -17.36 -50.83
C LEU A 301 17.56 -18.46 -50.52
N LYS A 302 17.63 -19.02 -49.30
CA LYS A 302 16.53 -19.77 -48.70
C LYS A 302 15.59 -18.77 -48.02
N ASP A 303 14.28 -18.93 -48.14
CA ASP A 303 13.27 -17.99 -47.59
C ASP A 303 13.52 -16.51 -47.98
N PRO A 304 13.35 -16.18 -49.28
CA PRO A 304 13.72 -14.87 -49.79
C PRO A 304 12.86 -13.74 -49.17
N PRO A 305 13.44 -12.53 -48.99
CA PRO A 305 12.72 -11.36 -48.53
C PRO A 305 11.60 -10.95 -49.51
N ALA A 306 10.57 -10.23 -49.05
CA ALA A 306 9.51 -9.75 -49.93
C ALA A 306 9.92 -8.43 -50.62
N PRO A 307 9.40 -8.13 -51.84
CA PRO A 307 9.48 -6.78 -52.39
C PRO A 307 9.00 -5.74 -51.37
N GLY A 308 9.75 -4.65 -51.25
CA GLY A 308 9.56 -3.60 -50.24
C GLY A 308 10.35 -3.79 -48.94
N ASP A 309 10.94 -4.97 -48.70
CA ASP A 309 11.85 -5.20 -47.57
C ASP A 309 13.12 -4.33 -47.70
N ARG A 310 13.86 -4.16 -46.60
CA ARG A 310 15.07 -3.33 -46.57
C ARG A 310 16.32 -4.14 -46.79
N VAL A 311 17.15 -3.67 -47.71
CA VAL A 311 18.48 -4.22 -48.01
C VAL A 311 19.52 -3.23 -47.53
N VAL A 312 20.32 -3.63 -46.55
CA VAL A 312 21.46 -2.84 -46.07
C VAL A 312 22.74 -3.38 -46.70
N VAL A 313 23.53 -2.50 -47.29
CA VAL A 313 24.86 -2.80 -47.82
C VAL A 313 25.90 -2.16 -46.91
N LEU A 314 26.66 -3.00 -46.22
CA LEU A 314 27.73 -2.58 -45.33
C LEU A 314 29.05 -2.51 -46.10
N PHE A 315 29.68 -1.34 -46.05
CA PHE A 315 31.03 -1.07 -46.53
C PHE A 315 32.00 -1.03 -45.33
N LEU A 316 33.30 -0.90 -45.61
CA LEU A 316 34.33 -0.76 -44.57
C LEU A 316 34.13 0.49 -43.69
N ASP A 317 33.63 1.58 -44.27
CA ASP A 317 33.56 2.91 -43.64
C ASP A 317 32.13 3.48 -43.53
N ARG A 318 31.14 2.86 -44.17
CA ARG A 318 29.75 3.34 -44.17
C ARG A 318 28.73 2.21 -44.37
N ALA A 319 27.47 2.51 -44.15
CA ALA A 319 26.34 1.66 -44.53
C ALA A 319 25.37 2.41 -45.45
N ASP A 320 24.89 1.75 -46.49
CA ASP A 320 23.82 2.26 -47.34
C ASP A 320 22.56 1.38 -47.18
N VAL A 321 21.37 1.96 -47.36
CA VAL A 321 20.09 1.26 -47.23
C VAL A 321 19.22 1.47 -48.47
N TYR A 322 18.66 0.38 -48.97
CA TYR A 322 17.85 0.31 -50.18
C TYR A 322 16.53 -0.41 -49.89
N GLY A 323 15.53 -0.20 -50.73
CA GLY A 323 14.37 -1.08 -50.79
C GLY A 323 14.65 -2.26 -51.73
N LEU A 324 14.02 -3.40 -51.49
CA LEU A 324 14.04 -4.50 -52.44
C LEU A 324 12.92 -4.29 -53.49
N ALA A 325 13.28 -4.09 -54.75
CA ALA A 325 12.32 -3.98 -55.84
C ALA A 325 11.80 -5.36 -56.26
N ALA A 326 12.72 -6.29 -56.53
CA ALA A 326 12.40 -7.64 -56.97
C ALA A 326 13.55 -8.61 -56.65
N LEU A 327 13.23 -9.90 -56.65
CA LEU A 327 14.19 -10.99 -56.60
C LEU A 327 14.17 -11.73 -57.95
N GLY A 328 15.35 -12.07 -58.43
CA GLY A 328 15.50 -12.86 -59.65
C GLY A 328 16.66 -13.85 -59.56
N GLU A 329 16.82 -14.61 -60.63
CA GLU A 329 18.00 -15.42 -60.87
C GLU A 329 18.58 -15.04 -62.23
N THR A 330 19.90 -15.05 -62.34
CA THR A 330 20.59 -14.90 -63.61
C THR A 330 21.63 -16.00 -63.77
N VAL A 331 22.08 -16.25 -65.00
CA VAL A 331 23.11 -17.24 -65.29
C VAL A 331 24.42 -16.51 -65.56
N VAL A 332 25.45 -16.83 -64.79
CA VAL A 332 26.82 -16.37 -65.04
C VAL A 332 27.60 -17.51 -65.68
N THR A 333 28.20 -17.26 -66.85
CA THR A 333 29.05 -18.22 -67.56
C THR A 333 30.51 -17.82 -67.45
N PHE A 334 31.27 -18.62 -66.70
CA PHE A 334 32.72 -18.53 -66.63
C PHE A 334 33.34 -19.15 -67.86
N LEU A 335 34.37 -18.51 -68.38
CA LEU A 335 35.12 -18.91 -69.56
C LEU A 335 36.59 -19.09 -69.16
N ARG A 336 37.15 -20.26 -69.46
CA ARG A 336 38.58 -20.56 -69.36
C ARG A 336 39.11 -20.90 -70.74
N ARG A 337 40.05 -20.09 -71.22
CA ARG A 337 40.84 -20.37 -72.42
C ARG A 337 42.17 -20.94 -72.03
N GLU A 338 42.58 -22.03 -72.67
CA GLU A 338 43.88 -22.66 -72.46
C GLU A 338 44.51 -23.05 -73.78
N VAL A 339 45.81 -22.82 -73.91
CA VAL A 339 46.60 -23.35 -75.04
C VAL A 339 46.95 -24.79 -74.74
N THR A 340 46.30 -25.69 -75.47
CA THR A 340 46.54 -27.14 -75.39
C THR A 340 47.26 -27.61 -76.64
N GLU A 341 48.18 -28.56 -76.50
CA GLU A 341 48.77 -29.28 -77.63
C GLU A 341 47.97 -30.56 -77.87
N GLN A 342 47.44 -30.72 -79.08
CA GLN A 342 46.79 -31.95 -79.51
C GLN A 342 47.61 -32.62 -80.61
N PRO A 343 47.79 -33.95 -80.57
CA PRO A 343 48.41 -34.68 -81.66
C PRO A 343 47.48 -34.67 -82.88
N ARG A 344 47.97 -34.12 -83.98
CA ARG A 344 47.31 -34.13 -85.29
C ARG A 344 47.99 -35.17 -86.17
N ILE A 345 47.21 -36.15 -86.59
CA ILE A 345 47.67 -37.19 -87.50
C ILE A 345 47.41 -36.71 -88.92
N LEU A 346 48.47 -36.51 -89.70
CA LEU A 346 48.38 -36.21 -91.12
C LEU A 346 48.68 -37.50 -91.90
N THR A 347 47.72 -37.94 -92.69
CA THR A 347 47.85 -39.11 -93.57
C THR A 347 48.01 -38.61 -95.00
N SER A 348 49.14 -38.91 -95.63
CA SER A 348 49.35 -38.63 -97.06
C SER A 348 49.34 -39.95 -97.82
N THR A 349 48.38 -40.11 -98.74
CA THR A 349 48.28 -41.29 -99.61
C THR A 349 48.94 -41.00 -100.96
N ALA A 350 50.22 -41.35 -101.10
CA ALA A 350 50.83 -41.56 -102.41
C ALA A 350 50.64 -43.04 -102.82
N PRO A 351 50.36 -43.37 -104.09
CA PRO A 351 50.21 -44.75 -104.52
C PRO A 351 51.53 -45.50 -104.36
N GLY A 352 51.63 -46.37 -103.34
CA GLY A 352 52.78 -47.23 -103.09
C GLY A 352 53.44 -47.11 -101.70
N ALA A 353 53.17 -46.05 -100.93
CA ALA A 353 53.55 -45.94 -99.51
C ALA A 353 52.77 -44.78 -98.84
N GLY A 354 51.96 -45.09 -97.82
CA GLY A 354 51.29 -44.07 -97.01
C GLY A 354 52.17 -43.66 -95.84
N THR A 355 52.58 -42.39 -95.77
CA THR A 355 53.29 -41.85 -94.61
C THR A 355 52.29 -41.28 -93.62
N VAL A 356 52.30 -41.78 -92.38
CA VAL A 356 51.57 -41.20 -91.25
C VAL A 356 52.54 -40.31 -90.48
N SER A 357 52.34 -38.99 -90.49
CA SER A 357 53.11 -38.08 -89.64
C SER A 357 52.22 -37.57 -88.51
N VAL A 358 52.71 -37.71 -87.27
CA VAL A 358 52.07 -37.11 -86.10
C VAL A 358 52.74 -35.75 -85.89
N THR A 359 51.99 -34.68 -86.13
CA THR A 359 52.42 -33.30 -85.81
C THR A 359 51.65 -32.80 -84.60
N THR A 360 52.20 -31.90 -83.81
CA THR A 360 51.45 -31.24 -82.74
C THR A 360 50.77 -29.98 -83.28
N GLN A 361 49.46 -29.84 -83.05
CA GLN A 361 48.75 -28.60 -83.30
C GLN A 361 48.40 -27.95 -81.96
N ARG A 362 48.83 -26.71 -81.77
CA ARG A 362 48.37 -25.87 -80.66
C ARG A 362 46.98 -25.35 -80.96
N THR A 363 46.03 -25.68 -80.09
CA THR A 363 44.65 -25.19 -80.17
C THR A 363 44.31 -24.44 -78.89
N VAL A 364 43.59 -23.33 -79.03
CA VAL A 364 43.03 -22.60 -77.89
C VAL A 364 41.70 -23.26 -77.55
N THR A 365 41.67 -24.05 -76.48
CA THR A 365 40.45 -24.68 -75.99
C THR A 365 39.72 -23.70 -75.08
N THR A 366 38.47 -23.37 -75.40
CA THR A 366 37.60 -22.57 -74.52
C THR A 366 36.66 -23.52 -73.79
N THR A 367 36.74 -23.55 -72.46
CA THR A 367 35.81 -24.26 -71.58
C THR A 367 34.88 -23.24 -70.94
N ALA A 368 33.58 -23.56 -70.92
CA ALA A 368 32.55 -22.71 -70.34
C ALA A 368 31.87 -23.43 -69.17
N LEU A 369 31.68 -22.74 -68.05
CA LEU A 369 30.97 -23.22 -66.88
C LEU A 369 29.88 -22.22 -66.51
N SER A 370 28.62 -22.61 -66.68
CA SER A 370 27.46 -21.77 -66.34
C SER A 370 26.91 -22.13 -64.96
N ARG A 371 26.59 -21.12 -64.15
CA ARG A 371 25.93 -21.29 -62.85
C ARG A 371 24.83 -20.25 -62.67
N ARG A 372 23.72 -20.65 -62.05
CA ARG A 372 22.67 -19.71 -61.62
C ARG A 372 23.09 -18.97 -60.36
N VAL A 373 22.80 -17.68 -60.33
CA VAL A 373 23.17 -16.75 -59.28
C VAL A 373 21.93 -15.95 -58.89
N ALA A 374 21.66 -15.82 -57.59
CA ALA A 374 20.55 -15.03 -57.10
C ALA A 374 20.83 -13.53 -57.26
N MET A 375 19.77 -12.78 -57.54
CA MET A 375 19.83 -11.36 -57.86
C MET A 375 18.83 -10.57 -57.01
N LEU A 376 19.29 -9.49 -56.39
CA LEU A 376 18.47 -8.52 -55.66
C LEU A 376 18.39 -7.22 -56.44
N GLU A 377 17.22 -6.90 -57.01
CA GLU A 377 17.01 -5.60 -57.64
C GLU A 377 16.75 -4.54 -56.58
N LEU A 378 17.61 -3.52 -56.51
CA LEU A 378 17.51 -2.47 -55.50
C LEU A 378 16.65 -1.30 -55.97
N ALA A 379 15.72 -0.89 -55.11
CA ALA A 379 14.95 0.34 -55.19
C ALA A 379 15.61 1.44 -54.35
N MET A 380 15.71 2.64 -54.93
CA MET A 380 16.25 3.81 -54.24
C MET A 380 15.23 4.34 -53.22
N LEU A 381 15.66 4.51 -51.97
CA LEU A 381 14.80 5.11 -50.92
C LEU A 381 14.82 6.64 -50.95
N SER A 382 15.75 7.25 -51.68
CA SER A 382 15.85 8.70 -51.85
C SER A 382 16.36 9.05 -53.24
N PRO A 383 15.80 10.08 -53.91
CA PRO A 383 16.27 10.55 -55.21
C PRO A 383 17.67 11.19 -55.17
N ALA A 384 18.20 11.48 -53.97
CA ALA A 384 19.54 12.03 -53.79
C ALA A 384 20.67 11.00 -53.94
N MET A 385 20.34 9.70 -53.98
CA MET A 385 21.34 8.66 -54.21
C MET A 385 21.47 8.33 -55.71
N PRO A 386 22.70 8.26 -56.27
CA PRO A 386 22.89 7.81 -57.63
C PRO A 386 22.67 6.28 -57.76
N PRO A 387 22.03 5.81 -58.84
CA PRO A 387 21.95 4.38 -59.14
C PRO A 387 23.36 3.82 -59.36
N ARG A 388 23.63 2.65 -58.79
CA ARG A 388 24.91 1.93 -58.93
C ARG A 388 24.69 0.60 -59.59
N VAL A 389 25.54 0.25 -60.55
CA VAL A 389 25.61 -1.12 -61.06
C VAL A 389 26.37 -2.00 -60.09
N TRP A 390 26.08 -3.31 -60.06
CA TRP A 390 26.62 -4.23 -59.05
C TRP A 390 28.16 -4.28 -59.00
N THR A 391 28.83 -4.04 -60.13
CA THR A 391 30.29 -3.99 -60.24
C THR A 391 30.93 -2.77 -59.55
N GLN A 392 30.13 -1.77 -59.18
CA GLN A 392 30.57 -0.59 -58.42
C GLN A 392 30.50 -0.80 -56.90
N PHE A 393 29.99 -1.94 -56.44
CA PHE A 393 30.04 -2.32 -55.03
C PHE A 393 31.34 -3.10 -54.77
N PRO A 394 32.06 -2.81 -53.67
CA PRO A 394 33.28 -3.52 -53.36
C PRO A 394 32.92 -4.96 -52.97
N LEU A 395 33.73 -5.92 -53.43
CA LEU A 395 33.44 -7.35 -53.31
C LEU A 395 33.36 -7.84 -51.86
N ASP A 396 34.00 -7.13 -50.94
CA ASP A 396 33.97 -7.39 -49.49
C ASP A 396 32.78 -6.74 -48.78
N ALA A 397 31.86 -6.10 -49.51
CA ALA A 397 30.60 -5.62 -48.95
C ALA A 397 29.78 -6.78 -48.34
N HIS A 398 29.05 -6.47 -47.27
CA HIS A 398 28.15 -7.42 -46.61
C HIS A 398 26.72 -6.95 -46.75
N ILE A 399 25.82 -7.85 -47.14
CA ILE A 399 24.43 -7.51 -47.46
C ILE A 399 23.53 -8.11 -46.39
N LEU A 400 22.73 -7.27 -45.74
CA LEU A 400 21.75 -7.65 -44.73
C LEU A 400 20.34 -7.41 -45.26
N THR A 401 19.46 -8.40 -45.13
CA THR A 401 18.05 -8.29 -45.55
C THR A 401 17.18 -9.32 -44.82
N GLY A 402 15.86 -9.24 -44.95
CA GLY A 402 14.95 -10.22 -44.37
C GLY A 402 14.70 -9.98 -42.89
N TRP A 403 14.55 -8.73 -42.46
CA TRP A 403 14.39 -8.32 -41.06
C TRP A 403 13.18 -9.01 -40.43
N SER A 404 13.43 -9.79 -39.37
CA SER A 404 12.40 -10.64 -38.76
C SER A 404 11.71 -10.02 -37.55
N GLU A 405 12.29 -8.97 -36.95
CA GLU A 405 11.73 -8.30 -35.78
C GLU A 405 11.50 -6.80 -36.02
N ILE A 406 10.36 -6.30 -35.51
CA ILE A 406 10.01 -4.88 -35.49
C ILE A 406 9.83 -4.46 -34.03
N LEU A 407 10.63 -3.49 -33.58
CA LEU A 407 10.52 -2.87 -32.26
C LEU A 407 9.92 -1.47 -32.39
N HIS A 408 9.13 -1.08 -31.39
CA HIS A 408 8.44 0.20 -31.35
C HIS A 408 8.97 1.05 -30.19
N PRO A 409 9.63 2.18 -30.48
CA PRO A 409 9.93 3.20 -29.48
C PRO A 409 8.66 3.76 -28.83
N LEU A 410 8.75 4.05 -27.54
CA LEU A 410 7.69 4.69 -26.78
C LEU A 410 7.65 6.19 -27.12
N PRO A 411 6.55 6.70 -27.71
CA PRO A 411 6.45 8.13 -28.04
C PRO A 411 6.20 9.00 -26.80
N MET A 412 5.57 8.42 -25.78
CA MET A 412 5.23 9.04 -24.52
C MET A 412 5.79 8.21 -23.37
N ILE A 413 6.25 8.89 -22.34
CA ILE A 413 6.74 8.29 -21.10
C ILE A 413 6.02 8.92 -19.91
N PRO A 414 5.93 8.21 -18.78
CA PRO A 414 5.47 8.81 -17.54
C PRO A 414 6.32 10.05 -17.18
N ASN A 415 5.66 11.14 -16.85
CA ASN A 415 6.33 12.36 -16.42
C ASN A 415 6.90 12.18 -15.01
N LEU A 416 8.23 12.14 -14.93
CA LEU A 416 8.95 11.95 -13.68
C LEU A 416 9.09 13.23 -12.84
N ALA A 417 8.64 14.39 -13.36
CA ALA A 417 8.65 15.63 -12.61
C ALA A 417 7.72 15.54 -11.37
N PRO A 418 8.11 16.13 -10.23
CA PRO A 418 7.34 16.05 -9.01
C PRO A 418 5.98 16.75 -9.17
N LEU A 419 4.93 16.12 -8.62
CA LEU A 419 3.59 16.69 -8.61
C LEU A 419 3.58 18.04 -7.88
N GLN A 420 3.05 19.07 -8.54
CA GLN A 420 2.84 20.39 -7.94
C GLN A 420 1.46 20.46 -7.27
N PRO A 421 1.24 21.35 -6.28
CA PRO A 421 -0.06 21.52 -5.64
C PRO A 421 -1.19 21.97 -6.58
N GLU A 422 -0.83 22.69 -7.65
CA GLU A 422 -1.73 23.15 -8.69
C GLU A 422 -1.31 22.54 -10.04
N PHE A 423 -2.24 21.90 -10.74
CA PHE A 423 -1.99 21.24 -12.03
C PHE A 423 -3.27 21.16 -12.88
N GLU A 424 -3.09 20.97 -14.19
CA GLU A 424 -4.19 20.85 -15.14
C GLU A 424 -4.66 19.41 -15.31
N VAL A 425 -5.94 19.20 -15.62
CA VAL A 425 -6.54 17.88 -15.85
C VAL A 425 -7.57 17.89 -16.98
N ALA A 426 -7.71 16.75 -17.64
CA ALA A 426 -8.69 16.52 -18.71
C ALA A 426 -9.95 15.80 -18.19
N ALA A 427 -10.69 16.43 -17.28
CA ALA A 427 -11.96 15.93 -16.73
C ALA A 427 -12.96 17.09 -16.58
N ASP A 428 -14.27 16.84 -16.75
CA ASP A 428 -15.30 17.84 -16.44
C ASP A 428 -15.50 17.91 -14.92
N LEU A 429 -15.21 19.08 -14.36
CA LEU A 429 -15.32 19.35 -12.93
C LEU A 429 -16.38 20.41 -12.61
N SER A 430 -17.25 20.75 -13.55
CA SER A 430 -18.31 21.76 -13.40
C SER A 430 -19.24 21.50 -12.20
N ALA A 431 -19.50 20.22 -11.92
CA ALA A 431 -20.33 19.79 -10.81
C ALA A 431 -19.57 19.62 -9.48
N MET A 432 -18.24 19.83 -9.46
CA MET A 432 -17.42 19.74 -8.26
C MET A 432 -17.38 21.09 -7.53
N ARG A 433 -17.11 21.07 -6.22
CA ARG A 433 -17.03 22.27 -5.38
C ARG A 433 -15.75 22.24 -4.54
N PRO A 434 -15.09 23.38 -4.31
CA PRO A 434 -14.01 23.48 -3.35
C PRO A 434 -14.42 22.99 -1.95
N GLY A 435 -13.46 22.48 -1.18
CA GLY A 435 -13.67 21.86 0.13
C GLY A 435 -14.13 20.41 0.09
N ARG A 436 -14.37 19.84 -1.11
CA ARG A 436 -14.73 18.43 -1.26
C ARG A 436 -13.52 17.52 -0.96
N PRO A 437 -13.70 16.42 -0.21
CA PRO A 437 -12.63 15.46 0.03
C PRO A 437 -12.20 14.75 -1.26
N ALA A 438 -10.93 14.39 -1.30
CA ALA A 438 -10.27 13.67 -2.37
C ALA A 438 -9.25 12.68 -1.77
N ILE A 439 -8.76 11.76 -2.58
CA ILE A 439 -7.62 10.92 -2.21
C ILE A 439 -6.58 11.02 -3.32
N LEU A 440 -5.37 11.43 -2.97
CA LEU A 440 -4.22 11.39 -3.86
C LEU A 440 -3.59 10.00 -3.74
N ARG A 441 -3.48 9.26 -4.83
CA ARG A 441 -2.96 7.89 -4.86
C ARG A 441 -1.79 7.76 -5.82
N ARG A 442 -0.73 7.10 -5.37
CA ARG A 442 0.37 6.64 -6.22
C ARG A 442 -0.02 5.31 -6.87
N VAL A 443 0.00 5.26 -8.20
CA VAL A 443 -0.55 4.15 -8.99
C VAL A 443 0.30 2.90 -8.81
N SER A 444 1.63 3.02 -8.86
CA SER A 444 2.56 1.90 -8.79
C SER A 444 2.60 1.19 -7.44
N THR A 445 2.51 1.94 -6.34
CA THR A 445 2.63 1.40 -4.98
C THR A 445 1.28 1.21 -4.28
N GLY A 446 0.25 1.90 -4.73
CA GLY A 446 -1.05 2.00 -4.04
C GLY A 446 -1.03 2.91 -2.80
N GLU A 447 0.11 3.57 -2.49
CA GLU A 447 0.19 4.52 -1.38
C GLU A 447 -0.80 5.67 -1.60
N ALA A 448 -1.50 6.06 -0.53
CA ALA A 448 -2.57 7.05 -0.60
C ALA A 448 -2.40 8.13 0.47
N ARG A 449 -2.84 9.35 0.16
CA ARG A 449 -2.89 10.50 1.05
C ARG A 449 -4.28 11.14 1.00
N GLU A 450 -4.80 11.56 2.13
CA GLU A 450 -6.01 12.39 2.17
C GLU A 450 -5.70 13.72 1.50
N ALA A 451 -6.64 14.20 0.68
CA ALA A 451 -6.53 15.49 0.02
C ALA A 451 -7.89 16.19 0.02
N THR A 452 -7.89 17.50 -0.25
CA THR A 452 -9.10 18.28 -0.44
C THR A 452 -8.95 19.12 -1.71
N PHE A 453 -10.03 19.25 -2.49
CA PHE A 453 -10.06 20.18 -3.61
C PHE A 453 -10.12 21.62 -3.08
N ALA A 454 -8.98 22.30 -3.01
CA ALA A 454 -8.88 23.66 -2.47
C ALA A 454 -9.38 24.72 -3.46
N ALA A 455 -9.09 24.55 -4.75
CA ALA A 455 -9.62 25.39 -5.81
C ALA A 455 -9.84 24.58 -7.10
N ILE A 456 -10.85 24.97 -7.87
CA ILE A 456 -11.21 24.37 -9.15
C ILE A 456 -11.49 25.52 -10.10
N LYS A 457 -10.65 25.69 -11.13
CA LYS A 457 -10.77 26.76 -12.12
C LYS A 457 -11.19 26.14 -13.45
N PRO A 458 -12.27 26.66 -14.08
CA PRO A 458 -12.67 26.22 -15.41
C PRO A 458 -11.59 26.57 -16.45
N PRO A 459 -11.58 25.89 -17.61
CA PRO A 459 -10.65 26.21 -18.70
C PRO A 459 -10.84 27.66 -19.16
N ASN A 460 -9.75 28.44 -19.22
CA ASN A 460 -9.78 29.77 -19.84
C ASN A 460 -9.84 29.69 -21.37
N THR A 461 -9.15 28.70 -21.95
CA THR A 461 -9.13 28.36 -23.38
C THR A 461 -8.87 26.86 -23.54
N GLY A 462 -9.63 26.15 -24.37
CA GLY A 462 -9.51 24.69 -24.55
C GLY A 462 -10.39 23.88 -23.59
N SER A 463 -9.93 22.68 -23.20
CA SER A 463 -10.72 21.70 -22.42
C SER A 463 -10.09 21.30 -21.07
N LEU A 464 -8.99 21.93 -20.66
CA LEU A 464 -8.25 21.57 -19.44
C LEU A 464 -8.69 22.40 -18.24
N TRP A 465 -9.05 21.73 -17.16
CA TRP A 465 -9.39 22.35 -15.89
C TRP A 465 -8.15 22.48 -15.02
N THR A 466 -8.03 23.56 -14.25
CA THR A 466 -6.95 23.70 -13.25
C THR A 466 -7.47 23.33 -11.87
N LEU A 467 -6.80 22.38 -11.23
CA LEU A 467 -7.07 21.93 -9.87
C LEU A 467 -5.97 22.40 -8.93
N ARG A 468 -6.35 22.86 -7.74
CA ARG A 468 -5.44 22.99 -6.60
C ARG A 468 -5.87 22.02 -5.51
N LEU A 469 -4.96 21.17 -5.07
CA LEU A 469 -5.19 20.24 -3.97
C LEU A 469 -4.49 20.74 -2.70
N GLU A 470 -5.11 20.47 -1.56
CA GLU A 470 -4.50 20.58 -0.24
C GLU A 470 -4.33 19.19 0.36
N VAL A 471 -3.10 18.87 0.77
CA VAL A 471 -2.73 17.58 1.37
C VAL A 471 -2.24 17.85 2.79
N PRO A 472 -2.90 17.34 3.83
CA PRO A 472 -2.40 17.44 5.20
C PRO A 472 -0.99 16.85 5.32
N GLY A 473 -0.06 17.61 5.91
CA GLY A 473 1.36 17.24 5.99
C GLY A 473 2.19 17.57 4.73
N GLY A 474 1.57 18.14 3.70
CA GLY A 474 2.24 18.56 2.47
C GLY A 474 2.25 17.50 1.37
N PHE A 475 2.66 17.91 0.16
CA PHE A 475 2.78 17.00 -0.98
C PHE A 475 4.03 16.13 -0.83
N PRO A 476 3.95 14.82 -1.11
CA PRO A 476 5.13 13.98 -1.19
C PRO A 476 6.08 14.48 -2.30
N PRO A 477 7.33 14.84 -1.99
CA PRO A 477 8.24 15.45 -2.96
C PRO A 477 8.75 14.44 -4.01
N ASP A 478 8.62 13.15 -3.74
CA ASP A 478 9.12 12.03 -4.56
C ASP A 478 8.04 11.41 -5.47
N TRP A 479 6.82 11.96 -5.48
CA TRP A 479 5.73 11.43 -6.30
C TRP A 479 5.72 12.06 -7.69
N PRO A 480 6.02 11.28 -8.76
CA PRO A 480 6.07 11.82 -10.11
C PRO A 480 4.66 11.98 -10.69
N MET A 481 4.43 13.03 -11.47
CA MET A 481 3.13 13.32 -12.10
C MET A 481 2.56 12.15 -12.91
N GLY A 482 3.41 11.34 -13.53
CA GLY A 482 3.00 10.18 -14.32
C GLY A 482 2.57 8.95 -13.52
N ASP A 483 2.80 8.94 -12.20
CA ASP A 483 2.47 7.82 -11.30
C ASP A 483 1.42 8.22 -10.25
N VAL A 484 0.71 9.32 -10.47
CA VAL A 484 -0.29 9.82 -9.52
C VAL A 484 -1.65 9.98 -10.16
N GLU A 485 -2.67 9.75 -9.36
CA GLU A 485 -4.05 10.03 -9.70
C GLU A 485 -4.82 10.55 -8.48
N VAL A 486 -5.90 11.27 -8.75
CA VAL A 486 -6.79 11.84 -7.75
C VAL A 486 -8.13 11.14 -7.86
N LEU A 487 -8.53 10.47 -6.78
CA LEU A 487 -9.87 9.92 -6.66
C LEU A 487 -10.80 11.06 -6.18
N GLY A 488 -11.76 11.45 -7.03
CA GLY A 488 -12.69 12.56 -6.74
C GLY A 488 -14.06 12.12 -6.23
N ASN A 489 -14.44 10.86 -6.46
CA ASN A 489 -15.64 10.22 -5.92
C ASN A 489 -15.46 9.76 -4.47
N VAL A 490 -15.01 10.67 -3.61
CA VAL A 490 -14.67 10.38 -2.22
C VAL A 490 -15.76 10.94 -1.29
N ILE A 491 -16.18 10.11 -0.33
CA ILE A 491 -17.22 10.47 0.65
C ILE A 491 -16.79 9.96 2.03
N ARG A 492 -17.00 10.76 3.07
CA ARG A 492 -16.74 10.35 4.45
C ARG A 492 -17.77 9.30 4.90
N VAL A 493 -17.29 8.25 5.53
CA VAL A 493 -18.08 7.13 6.05
C VAL A 493 -17.84 6.96 7.54
N SER A 494 -18.80 6.37 8.23
CA SER A 494 -18.66 5.96 9.64
C SER A 494 -19.12 4.53 9.86
N HIS A 495 -18.50 3.87 10.82
CA HIS A 495 -18.97 2.58 11.33
C HIS A 495 -20.40 2.73 11.91
N GLY A 496 -21.20 1.69 11.73
CA GLY A 496 -22.55 1.57 12.25
C GLY A 496 -23.63 1.59 11.19
N GLU A 497 -24.81 1.16 11.62
CA GLU A 497 -26.01 0.95 10.81
C GLU A 497 -27.15 1.81 11.36
N ALA A 498 -27.91 2.47 10.48
CA ALA A 498 -29.10 3.21 10.86
C ALA A 498 -30.26 2.28 11.30
N LYS A 499 -31.01 2.71 12.32
CA LYS A 499 -32.20 2.08 12.89
C LYS A 499 -33.29 3.13 13.08
N GLU A 500 -34.53 2.71 12.86
CA GLU A 500 -35.71 3.50 13.19
C GLU A 500 -36.63 2.66 14.08
N ASP A 501 -37.02 3.23 15.21
CA ASP A 501 -37.79 2.55 16.24
C ASP A 501 -38.92 3.41 16.77
N ILE A 502 -40.04 2.75 17.06
CA ILE A 502 -41.10 3.30 17.90
C ILE A 502 -40.75 2.92 19.34
N LEU A 503 -40.53 3.93 20.19
CA LEU A 503 -40.15 3.74 21.58
C LEU A 503 -41.37 3.52 22.49
N GLY A 504 -42.47 4.22 22.23
CA GLY A 504 -43.66 4.10 23.06
C GLY A 504 -44.71 5.19 22.81
N SER A 505 -45.63 5.28 23.77
CA SER A 505 -46.73 6.25 23.83
C SER A 505 -46.51 7.17 25.01
N SER A 506 -46.59 8.48 24.81
CA SER A 506 -46.66 9.42 25.94
C SER A 506 -48.10 9.57 26.43
N ASP A 507 -48.26 9.76 27.74
CA ASP A 507 -49.54 10.08 28.38
C ASP A 507 -49.86 11.59 28.43
N GLY A 508 -48.92 12.46 28.00
CA GLY A 508 -49.12 13.91 27.99
C GLY A 508 -49.09 14.61 29.35
N VAL A 509 -48.99 13.88 30.47
CA VAL A 509 -49.19 14.44 31.81
C VAL A 509 -48.10 14.07 32.80
N THR A 510 -47.45 12.92 32.64
CA THR A 510 -46.41 12.47 33.56
C THR A 510 -45.10 13.20 33.26
N PRO A 511 -44.54 13.96 34.23
CA PRO A 511 -43.24 14.61 34.05
C PRO A 511 -42.12 13.57 33.97
N HIS A 512 -41.02 13.93 33.29
CA HIS A 512 -39.80 13.11 33.24
C HIS A 512 -40.00 11.68 32.70
N GLN A 513 -40.98 11.48 31.81
CA GLN A 513 -41.18 10.19 31.14
C GLN A 513 -39.89 9.70 30.49
N GLU A 514 -39.61 8.41 30.69
CA GLU A 514 -38.43 7.74 30.15
C GLU A 514 -38.80 6.65 29.15
N PHE A 515 -38.04 6.58 28.07
CA PHE A 515 -38.17 5.55 27.05
C PHE A 515 -36.79 4.98 26.72
N ALA A 516 -36.66 3.65 26.70
CA ALA A 516 -35.42 2.98 26.34
C ALA A 516 -35.31 2.79 24.83
N LEU A 517 -34.11 3.00 24.27
CA LEU A 517 -33.81 2.56 22.91
C LEU A 517 -33.70 1.03 22.87
N LYS A 518 -34.11 0.40 21.78
CA LYS A 518 -34.15 -1.07 21.67
C LYS A 518 -32.81 -1.71 21.35
N HIS A 519 -31.82 -0.88 21.03
CA HIS A 519 -30.60 -1.28 20.37
C HIS A 519 -29.44 -0.46 20.91
N ALA A 520 -28.39 -1.16 21.33
CA ALA A 520 -27.13 -0.60 21.83
C ALA A 520 -25.95 -1.39 21.22
N PRO A 521 -24.75 -0.81 21.14
CA PRO A 521 -24.39 0.56 21.50
C PRO A 521 -24.80 1.58 20.43
N VAL A 522 -25.22 2.78 20.85
CA VAL A 522 -25.57 3.88 19.94
C VAL A 522 -24.30 4.57 19.44
N THR A 523 -24.20 4.76 18.14
CA THR A 523 -23.08 5.41 17.47
C THR A 523 -22.85 6.83 17.97
N ARG A 524 -21.59 7.14 18.23
CA ARG A 524 -21.07 8.45 18.58
C ARG A 524 -20.17 8.92 17.43
N LEU A 525 -20.57 9.98 16.75
CA LEU A 525 -19.81 10.58 15.65
C LEU A 525 -18.96 11.75 16.18
N PRO A 526 -17.76 12.00 15.63
CA PRO A 526 -16.96 13.17 15.97
C PRO A 526 -17.73 14.49 15.78
N GLY A 527 -17.44 15.48 16.62
CA GLY A 527 -18.05 16.82 16.56
C GLY A 527 -17.22 17.86 17.28
N ALA A 528 -17.38 19.13 16.91
CA ALA A 528 -16.54 20.24 17.42
C ALA A 528 -16.64 20.46 18.94
N LEU A 529 -17.74 20.04 19.58
CA LEU A 529 -17.92 20.11 21.02
C LEU A 529 -17.74 18.76 21.71
N GLY A 530 -17.14 17.79 21.00
CA GLY A 530 -17.10 16.38 21.37
C GLY A 530 -18.08 15.53 20.56
N PRO A 531 -18.11 14.21 20.78
CA PRO A 531 -18.87 13.27 19.99
C PRO A 531 -20.35 13.46 20.21
N ARG A 532 -21.05 13.55 19.09
CA ARG A 532 -22.49 13.65 19.08
C ARG A 532 -23.07 12.24 18.98
N MET A 533 -24.02 11.95 19.87
CA MET A 533 -24.87 10.76 19.71
C MET A 533 -25.66 10.91 18.40
N ALA A 534 -25.51 9.94 17.51
CA ALA A 534 -26.26 9.89 16.27
C ALA A 534 -27.70 9.44 16.57
N LEU A 535 -28.49 10.36 17.09
CA LEU A 535 -29.84 10.16 17.60
C LEU A 535 -30.72 11.34 17.20
N GLN A 536 -31.93 11.04 16.74
CA GLN A 536 -33.03 11.98 16.58
C GLN A 536 -34.27 11.39 17.25
N ILE A 537 -34.90 12.19 18.11
CA ILE A 537 -36.16 11.84 18.76
C ILE A 537 -37.27 12.68 18.13
N ARG A 538 -38.37 12.03 17.77
CA ARG A 538 -39.57 12.70 17.27
C ARG A 538 -40.79 12.29 18.08
N VAL A 539 -41.61 13.26 18.46
CA VAL A 539 -42.93 13.04 19.05
C VAL A 539 -43.98 13.56 18.08
N ASP A 540 -44.87 12.68 17.62
CA ASP A 540 -45.85 12.98 16.57
C ASP A 540 -45.20 13.56 15.29
N GLY A 541 -44.02 13.04 14.95
CA GLY A 541 -43.23 13.49 13.81
C GLY A 541 -42.46 14.81 14.02
N VAL A 542 -42.66 15.51 15.13
CA VAL A 542 -41.95 16.75 15.46
C VAL A 542 -40.62 16.43 16.12
N LEU A 543 -39.52 17.07 15.68
CA LEU A 543 -38.18 16.87 16.25
C LEU A 543 -38.07 17.48 17.66
N TRP A 544 -37.49 16.72 18.58
CA TRP A 544 -37.11 17.14 19.92
C TRP A 544 -35.59 17.19 20.02
N ASP A 545 -35.05 18.30 20.53
CA ASP A 545 -33.61 18.56 20.55
C ASP A 545 -32.93 17.87 21.75
N LEU A 546 -31.74 17.34 21.52
CA LEU A 546 -30.93 16.73 22.59
C LEU A 546 -30.30 17.85 23.44
N ALA A 547 -30.53 17.82 24.74
CA ALA A 547 -29.92 18.71 25.72
C ALA A 547 -29.00 17.93 26.68
N PRO A 548 -27.94 18.56 27.22
CA PRO A 548 -27.09 17.94 28.24
C PRO A 548 -27.85 17.72 29.55
N ASP A 549 -28.69 18.68 29.91
CA ASP A 549 -29.60 18.63 31.05
C ASP A 549 -30.82 19.56 30.80
N PHE A 550 -31.68 19.71 31.81
CA PHE A 550 -32.88 20.56 31.73
C PHE A 550 -32.73 21.92 32.46
N HIS A 551 -31.55 22.29 32.96
CA HIS A 551 -31.38 23.50 33.77
C HIS A 551 -31.67 24.78 32.99
N GLU A 552 -31.25 24.85 31.73
CA GLU A 552 -31.48 26.00 30.84
C GLU A 552 -32.74 25.87 29.98
N ALA A 553 -33.49 24.76 30.12
CA ALA A 553 -34.65 24.49 29.28
C ALA A 553 -35.89 25.24 29.79
N SER A 554 -36.52 26.04 28.92
CA SER A 554 -37.81 26.67 29.24
C SER A 554 -38.93 25.62 29.40
N PRO A 555 -40.04 25.94 30.08
CA PRO A 555 -41.15 24.99 30.30
C PRO A 555 -41.74 24.38 29.02
N ASP A 556 -41.72 25.13 27.91
CA ASP A 556 -42.26 24.68 26.61
C ASP A 556 -41.17 24.15 25.66
N ALA A 557 -39.92 24.08 26.11
CA ALA A 557 -38.81 23.62 25.28
C ALA A 557 -38.98 22.14 24.92
N ARG A 558 -38.99 21.83 23.62
CA ARG A 558 -39.04 20.46 23.09
C ARG A 558 -37.66 19.81 23.17
N THR A 559 -37.21 19.54 24.39
CA THR A 559 -35.88 18.97 24.65
C THR A 559 -35.98 17.60 25.33
N HIS A 560 -34.97 16.78 25.10
CA HIS A 560 -34.80 15.50 25.77
C HIS A 560 -33.35 15.34 26.22
N VAL A 561 -33.14 14.50 27.25
CA VAL A 561 -31.80 14.10 27.72
C VAL A 561 -31.64 12.62 27.40
N ALA A 562 -30.49 12.25 26.82
CA ALA A 562 -30.13 10.86 26.57
C ALA A 562 -29.07 10.39 27.57
N GLN A 563 -29.38 9.38 28.37
CA GLN A 563 -28.47 8.80 29.36
C GLN A 563 -28.05 7.39 28.94
N THR A 564 -26.75 7.18 28.81
CA THR A 564 -26.15 5.86 28.55
C THR A 564 -25.75 5.22 29.87
N ASP A 565 -26.13 3.98 30.16
CA ASP A 565 -25.63 3.28 31.35
C ASP A 565 -24.34 2.48 31.09
N ALA A 566 -23.85 1.79 32.11
CA ALA A 566 -22.61 1.02 32.03
C ALA A 566 -22.71 -0.22 31.11
N ALA A 567 -23.93 -0.68 30.79
CA ALA A 567 -24.15 -1.74 29.81
C ALA A 567 -24.26 -1.18 28.38
N GLY A 568 -24.22 0.14 28.22
CA GLY A 568 -24.36 0.82 26.93
C GLY A 568 -25.80 1.07 26.51
N GLU A 569 -26.78 0.73 27.35
CA GLU A 569 -28.20 1.01 27.06
C GLU A 569 -28.48 2.50 27.17
N VAL A 570 -29.32 3.02 26.27
CA VAL A 570 -29.65 4.44 26.23
C VAL A 570 -31.12 4.65 26.60
N ARG A 571 -31.34 5.48 27.62
CA ARG A 571 -32.66 5.97 28.02
C ARG A 571 -32.84 7.44 27.66
N ILE A 572 -33.99 7.72 27.06
CA ILE A 572 -34.44 9.06 26.67
C ILE A 572 -35.39 9.55 27.74
N ARG A 573 -35.02 10.64 28.40
CA ARG A 573 -35.86 11.30 29.40
C ARG A 573 -36.35 12.62 28.85
N PHE A 574 -37.63 12.92 29.05
CA PHE A 574 -38.25 14.18 28.66
C PHE A 574 -38.35 15.17 29.83
N GLY A 575 -38.76 16.41 29.52
CA GLY A 575 -38.94 17.48 30.49
C GLY A 575 -40.14 17.27 31.44
N GLY A 576 -40.35 18.23 32.31
CA GLY A 576 -41.38 18.22 33.34
C GLY A 576 -41.10 19.28 34.41
N GLU A 577 -42.12 19.58 35.23
CA GLU A 577 -41.97 20.47 36.41
C GLU A 577 -41.38 21.86 36.08
N GLY A 578 -41.73 22.42 34.93
CA GLY A 578 -41.26 23.74 34.49
C GLY A 578 -39.85 23.74 33.87
N ARG A 579 -39.24 22.57 33.65
CA ARG A 579 -37.93 22.40 32.99
C ARG A 579 -38.06 21.47 31.80
N GLY A 580 -38.21 22.06 30.61
CA GLY A 580 -38.55 21.34 29.38
C GLY A 580 -40.01 20.86 29.34
N ALA A 581 -40.52 20.65 28.13
CA ALA A 581 -41.89 20.23 27.90
C ALA A 581 -42.12 18.75 28.22
N ILE A 582 -43.33 18.44 28.70
CA ILE A 582 -43.86 17.07 28.72
C ILE A 582 -44.30 16.74 27.28
N PRO A 583 -43.89 15.59 26.72
CA PRO A 583 -44.29 15.21 25.37
C PRO A 583 -45.81 15.08 25.28
N PRO A 584 -46.44 15.51 24.17
CA PRO A 584 -47.89 15.43 24.02
C PRO A 584 -48.39 13.98 24.07
N SER A 585 -49.61 13.80 24.57
CA SER A 585 -50.24 12.48 24.63
C SER A 585 -50.46 11.90 23.23
N GLY A 586 -50.14 10.64 23.02
CA GLY A 586 -50.37 9.99 21.73
C GLY A 586 -50.11 8.49 21.78
N ARG A 587 -50.53 7.76 20.74
CA ARG A 587 -50.28 6.33 20.62
C ARG A 587 -49.07 6.09 19.73
N ARG A 588 -48.06 5.40 20.24
CA ARG A 588 -46.83 5.08 19.49
C ARG A 588 -46.18 6.33 18.89
N ASN A 589 -46.38 7.48 19.55
CA ASN A 589 -46.01 8.78 19.02
C ASN A 589 -44.54 9.14 19.27
N VAL A 590 -43.89 8.47 20.24
CA VAL A 590 -42.47 8.66 20.51
C VAL A 590 -41.67 7.71 19.62
N THR A 591 -40.91 8.29 18.70
CA THR A 591 -40.09 7.59 17.70
C THR A 591 -38.65 8.06 17.75
N ALA A 592 -37.73 7.17 17.39
CA ALA A 592 -36.30 7.42 17.38
C ALA A 592 -35.69 6.95 16.06
N ALA A 593 -34.85 7.79 15.47
CA ALA A 593 -33.94 7.41 14.39
C ALA A 593 -32.51 7.55 14.91
N TYR A 594 -31.75 6.46 14.91
CA TYR A 594 -30.40 6.44 15.46
C TYR A 594 -29.51 5.44 14.74
N ARG A 595 -28.21 5.48 15.02
CA ARG A 595 -27.25 4.53 14.47
C ARG A 595 -26.75 3.60 15.56
N MET A 596 -26.58 2.32 15.25
CA MET A 596 -25.94 1.33 16.12
C MET A 596 -24.59 0.94 15.53
N GLY A 597 -23.54 0.96 16.35
CA GLY A 597 -22.19 0.59 15.95
C GLY A 597 -21.18 1.59 16.48
N LEU A 598 -20.18 1.07 17.18
CA LEU A 598 -19.18 1.82 17.91
C LEU A 598 -17.95 0.91 18.10
N GLY A 599 -16.86 1.46 18.61
CA GLY A 599 -15.78 0.63 19.14
C GLY A 599 -14.64 0.35 18.17
N LEU A 600 -13.65 -0.37 18.70
CA LEU A 600 -12.44 -0.78 17.97
C LEU A 600 -12.76 -1.70 16.79
N ALA A 601 -13.86 -2.47 16.88
CA ALA A 601 -14.31 -3.32 15.78
C ALA A 601 -14.57 -2.54 14.48
N GLY A 602 -14.85 -1.23 14.56
CA GLY A 602 -15.01 -0.36 13.39
C GLY A 602 -13.70 0.03 12.72
N ASN A 603 -12.54 -0.16 13.36
CA ASN A 603 -11.26 0.19 12.74
C ASN A 603 -10.90 -0.85 11.68
N THR A 604 -10.46 -0.39 10.51
CA THR A 604 -10.11 -1.29 9.43
C THR A 604 -8.99 -0.72 8.55
N GLY A 605 -8.08 -1.60 8.14
CA GLY A 605 -6.96 -1.24 7.28
C GLY A 605 -7.40 -0.78 5.88
N ALA A 606 -6.45 -0.24 5.12
CA ALA A 606 -6.66 0.14 3.73
C ALA A 606 -7.18 -1.03 2.87
N GLY A 607 -8.09 -0.74 1.94
CA GLY A 607 -8.67 -1.67 0.98
C GLY A 607 -9.69 -2.67 1.53
N ARG A 608 -10.00 -2.64 2.83
CA ARG A 608 -10.91 -3.61 3.47
C ARG A 608 -12.38 -3.31 3.24
N LEU A 609 -12.77 -2.03 3.16
CA LEU A 609 -14.12 -1.59 2.82
C LEU A 609 -14.36 -1.75 1.32
N SER A 610 -14.90 -2.90 0.92
CA SER A 610 -14.90 -3.35 -0.49
C SER A 610 -16.27 -3.81 -1.00
N ARG A 611 -17.29 -3.87 -0.13
CA ARG A 611 -18.60 -4.42 -0.49
C ARG A 611 -19.69 -3.36 -0.36
N ILE A 612 -20.61 -3.39 -1.30
CA ILE A 612 -21.83 -2.58 -1.30
C ILE A 612 -22.97 -3.46 -0.81
N ARG A 613 -23.63 -3.09 0.30
CA ARG A 613 -24.65 -3.95 0.92
C ARG A 613 -25.95 -3.99 0.11
N LYS A 614 -26.31 -2.88 -0.53
CA LYS A 614 -27.47 -2.78 -1.44
C LYS A 614 -26.99 -2.27 -2.80
N ALA A 615 -27.12 -3.12 -3.82
CA ALA A 615 -26.65 -2.79 -5.16
C ALA A 615 -27.20 -1.44 -5.65
N SER A 616 -26.34 -0.67 -6.34
CA SER A 616 -26.70 0.61 -6.93
C SER A 616 -26.54 0.52 -8.45
N PRO A 617 -27.48 1.08 -9.25
CA PRO A 617 -27.30 1.15 -10.70
C PRO A 617 -26.12 2.06 -11.09
N LEU A 618 -25.76 3.03 -10.24
CA LEU A 618 -24.72 4.04 -10.48
C LEU A 618 -23.32 3.56 -10.13
N ILE A 619 -23.17 2.82 -9.03
CA ILE A 619 -21.88 2.46 -8.44
C ILE A 619 -21.46 1.06 -8.92
N GLU A 620 -20.22 0.95 -9.39
CA GLU A 620 -19.57 -0.31 -9.75
C GLU A 620 -18.87 -0.94 -8.54
N GLY A 621 -18.15 -0.14 -7.76
CA GLY A 621 -17.36 -0.63 -6.63
C GLY A 621 -17.06 0.45 -5.59
N VAL A 622 -16.47 0.03 -4.49
CA VAL A 622 -16.03 0.89 -3.40
C VAL A 622 -14.69 0.38 -2.85
N THR A 623 -13.84 1.28 -2.40
CA THR A 623 -12.61 0.97 -1.69
C THR A 623 -12.27 2.07 -0.68
N ASN A 624 -11.52 1.76 0.37
CA ASN A 624 -10.90 2.75 1.25
C ASN A 624 -9.37 2.72 1.08
N PRO A 625 -8.76 3.53 0.19
CA PRO A 625 -7.30 3.53 0.03
C PRO A 625 -6.54 3.91 1.30
N LEU A 626 -7.18 4.65 2.20
CA LEU A 626 -6.69 4.99 3.53
C LEU A 626 -7.37 4.09 4.58
N PRO A 627 -6.70 3.79 5.72
CA PRO A 627 -7.35 3.12 6.84
C PRO A 627 -8.54 3.94 7.36
N ILE A 628 -9.55 3.24 7.88
CA ILE A 628 -10.67 3.83 8.62
C ILE A 628 -10.38 3.61 10.10
N ALA A 629 -10.33 4.69 10.88
CA ALA A 629 -9.79 4.69 12.23
C ALA A 629 -10.61 5.61 13.17
N GLY A 630 -10.16 5.75 14.42
CA GLY A 630 -10.81 6.58 15.45
C GLY A 630 -12.00 5.89 16.14
N GLY A 631 -12.28 4.63 15.82
CA GLY A 631 -13.18 3.80 16.60
C GLY A 631 -12.57 3.51 17.95
N ALA A 632 -13.35 3.67 19.02
CA ALA A 632 -12.89 3.47 20.39
C ALA A 632 -14.02 2.89 21.23
N ASP A 633 -13.69 1.92 22.08
CA ASP A 633 -14.67 1.33 22.99
C ASP A 633 -15.03 2.32 24.11
N PRO A 634 -16.20 2.17 24.75
CA PRO A 634 -16.53 2.94 25.95
C PRO A 634 -15.50 2.72 27.07
N ALA A 635 -15.29 3.74 27.89
CA ALA A 635 -14.34 3.68 29.00
C ALA A 635 -14.64 2.49 29.93
N GLY A 636 -13.62 1.66 30.19
CA GLY A 636 -13.71 0.56 31.13
C GLY A 636 -13.73 1.03 32.58
N ALA A 637 -13.96 0.12 33.53
CA ALA A 637 -13.97 0.43 34.96
C ALA A 637 -12.68 1.14 35.41
N ASP A 638 -11.52 0.59 35.03
CA ASP A 638 -10.22 1.16 35.40
C ASP A 638 -9.98 2.56 34.81
N ASP A 639 -10.45 2.80 33.58
CA ASP A 639 -10.38 4.12 32.95
C ASP A 639 -11.24 5.12 33.72
N ILE A 640 -12.47 4.76 34.05
CA ILE A 640 -13.38 5.63 34.80
C ILE A 640 -12.78 5.98 36.16
N ALA A 641 -12.20 5.00 36.86
CA ALA A 641 -11.57 5.23 38.16
C ALA A 641 -10.40 6.23 38.07
N ARG A 642 -9.54 6.10 37.05
CA ARG A 642 -8.42 7.02 36.80
C ARG A 642 -8.86 8.41 36.36
N GLN A 643 -9.90 8.50 35.54
CA GLN A 643 -10.28 9.73 34.83
C GLN A 643 -11.33 10.57 35.57
N ALA A 644 -12.11 9.98 36.47
CA ALA A 644 -13.26 10.64 37.10
C ALA A 644 -12.92 11.91 37.89
N THR A 645 -11.65 12.11 38.28
CA THR A 645 -11.22 13.32 38.99
C THR A 645 -10.77 14.46 38.06
N ARG A 646 -10.57 14.19 36.75
CA ARG A 646 -10.04 15.18 35.79
C ARG A 646 -10.93 16.42 35.60
N PRO A 647 -12.27 16.32 35.51
CA PRO A 647 -13.11 17.51 35.34
C PRO A 647 -12.97 18.51 36.50
N VAL A 648 -12.70 18.01 37.72
CA VAL A 648 -12.46 18.85 38.91
C VAL A 648 -11.08 19.49 38.90
N ARG A 649 -10.12 18.96 38.13
CA ARG A 649 -8.79 19.59 37.96
C ARG A 649 -8.83 20.74 36.96
N VAL A 650 -9.55 20.57 35.86
CA VAL A 650 -9.57 21.52 34.73
C VAL A 650 -10.73 22.52 34.80
N PHE A 651 -11.83 22.23 35.50
CA PHE A 651 -13.02 23.12 35.57
C PHE A 651 -13.51 23.63 34.19
N ASP A 652 -13.43 22.78 33.17
CA ASP A 652 -13.78 23.09 31.77
C ASP A 652 -12.92 24.19 31.10
N ARG A 653 -11.77 24.56 31.69
CA ARG A 653 -10.81 25.52 31.11
C ARG A 653 -9.35 25.11 31.30
N ALA A 654 -8.57 25.08 30.21
CA ALA A 654 -7.14 24.79 30.28
C ALA A 654 -6.32 26.07 30.50
N VAL A 655 -5.59 26.12 31.63
CA VAL A 655 -4.71 27.25 31.99
C VAL A 655 -3.26 26.78 32.11
N SER A 656 -3.01 25.75 32.91
CA SER A 656 -1.70 25.13 33.06
C SER A 656 -1.33 24.27 31.84
N VAL A 657 -0.05 23.94 31.68
CA VAL A 657 0.39 23.01 30.63
C VAL A 657 -0.27 21.64 30.79
N GLU A 658 -0.37 21.13 32.03
CA GLU A 658 -0.99 19.84 32.32
C GLU A 658 -2.50 19.85 32.05
N ASP A 659 -3.17 20.99 32.26
CA ASP A 659 -4.60 21.13 31.98
C ASP A 659 -4.91 20.89 30.50
N HIS A 660 -3.98 21.19 29.58
CA HIS A 660 -4.17 20.93 28.16
C HIS A 660 -4.21 19.43 27.85
N ALA A 661 -3.41 18.63 28.54
CA ALA A 661 -3.44 17.17 28.40
C ALA A 661 -4.71 16.58 29.06
N ASP A 662 -5.06 17.04 30.26
CA ASP A 662 -6.28 16.59 30.94
C ASP A 662 -7.54 17.00 30.15
N LEU A 663 -7.58 18.21 29.57
CA LEU A 663 -8.65 18.66 28.70
C LEU A 663 -8.72 17.85 27.41
N ALA A 664 -7.58 17.56 26.78
CA ALA A 664 -7.52 16.72 25.58
C ALA A 664 -8.08 15.31 25.82
N LEU A 665 -7.86 14.76 27.02
CA LEU A 665 -8.40 13.45 27.41
C LEU A 665 -9.91 13.47 27.67
N LEU A 666 -10.52 14.65 27.82
CA LEU A 666 -11.97 14.79 27.79
C LEU A 666 -12.54 14.74 26.37
N TYR A 667 -11.70 14.88 25.33
CA TYR A 667 -12.13 14.70 23.95
C TYR A 667 -12.24 13.22 23.59
N PRO A 668 -13.43 12.75 23.19
CA PRO A 668 -13.62 11.34 22.92
C PRO A 668 -12.89 10.82 21.70
N GLY A 669 -12.47 9.56 21.79
CA GLY A 669 -11.53 8.96 20.86
C GLY A 669 -10.08 9.19 21.26
N ILE A 670 -9.76 10.20 22.10
CA ILE A 670 -8.42 10.36 22.67
C ILE A 670 -8.29 9.49 23.92
N SER A 671 -7.34 8.57 23.89
CA SER A 671 -7.02 7.65 24.98
C SER A 671 -5.78 8.07 25.77
N ARG A 672 -4.88 8.82 25.12
CA ARG A 672 -3.61 9.29 25.69
C ARG A 672 -3.38 10.74 25.30
N ALA A 673 -2.95 11.55 26.25
CA ALA A 673 -2.45 12.88 25.97
C ALA A 673 -1.32 13.25 26.93
N SER A 674 -0.39 14.05 26.43
CA SER A 674 0.66 14.68 27.23
C SER A 674 0.91 16.08 26.68
N ALA A 675 1.30 17.01 27.53
CA ALA A 675 1.55 18.38 27.12
C ALA A 675 2.88 18.87 27.69
N ARG A 676 3.57 19.72 26.95
CA ARG A 676 4.76 20.43 27.41
C ARG A 676 4.81 21.85 26.86
N TRP A 677 5.56 22.69 27.55
CA TRP A 677 5.96 23.98 27.01
C TRP A 677 7.09 23.80 25.98
N ARG A 678 7.01 24.53 24.86
CA ARG A 678 8.05 24.61 23.84
C ARG A 678 8.44 26.07 23.65
N ASP A 679 9.66 26.42 24.07
CA ASP A 679 10.16 27.80 24.00
C ASP A 679 10.09 28.37 22.59
N GLY A 680 9.55 29.59 22.47
CA GLY A 680 9.35 30.29 21.20
C GLY A 680 8.23 29.74 20.30
N ALA A 681 7.53 28.69 20.71
CA ALA A 681 6.53 28.01 19.90
C ALA A 681 5.18 27.77 20.61
N GLY A 682 5.14 27.85 21.94
CA GLY A 682 3.91 27.73 22.74
C GLY A 682 3.71 26.35 23.36
N ILE A 683 2.47 25.89 23.42
CA ILE A 683 2.10 24.61 24.03
C ILE A 683 2.18 23.50 22.98
N GLU A 684 2.99 22.48 23.24
CA GLU A 684 2.98 21.25 22.46
C GLU A 684 2.11 20.22 23.17
N LEU A 685 1.04 19.80 22.50
CA LEU A 685 0.13 18.77 22.94
C LEU A 685 0.31 17.52 22.08
N VAL A 686 0.58 16.40 22.71
CA VAL A 686 0.53 15.08 22.09
C VAL A 686 -0.82 14.50 22.46
N ALA A 687 -1.62 14.11 21.47
CA ALA A 687 -2.93 13.50 21.68
C ALA A 687 -3.07 12.31 20.75
N ALA A 688 -3.54 11.18 21.29
CA ALA A 688 -3.59 9.94 20.56
C ALA A 688 -4.83 9.10 20.92
N ASP A 689 -5.34 8.38 19.92
CA ASP A 689 -6.39 7.37 20.08
C ASP A 689 -5.85 6.07 20.72
N ALA A 690 -6.68 5.04 20.84
CA ALA A 690 -6.29 3.77 21.47
C ALA A 690 -5.24 2.97 20.69
N GLU A 691 -5.06 3.26 19.40
CA GLU A 691 -4.10 2.59 18.51
C GLU A 691 -2.81 3.41 18.32
N GLY A 692 -2.76 4.63 18.87
CA GLY A 692 -1.64 5.55 18.73
C GLY A 692 -1.74 6.47 17.52
N GLY A 693 -2.89 6.49 16.84
CA GLY A 693 -3.22 7.48 15.82
C GLY A 693 -3.50 8.85 16.44
N GLY A 694 -3.29 9.93 15.70
CA GLY A 694 -3.73 11.27 16.13
C GLY A 694 -5.26 11.42 16.12
N PRO A 695 -5.80 12.58 16.53
CA PRO A 695 -7.24 12.84 16.46
C PRO A 695 -7.78 12.65 15.04
N ALA A 696 -8.83 11.85 14.86
CA ALA A 696 -9.41 11.53 13.55
C ALA A 696 -9.96 12.76 12.80
N ASP A 697 -10.41 13.78 13.54
CA ASP A 697 -10.77 15.10 13.02
C ASP A 697 -10.01 16.15 13.82
N LEU A 698 -8.85 16.54 13.30
CA LEU A 698 -7.99 17.51 13.97
C LEU A 698 -8.66 18.88 14.09
N ALA A 699 -9.49 19.29 13.12
CA ALA A 699 -10.17 20.58 13.17
C ALA A 699 -11.22 20.62 14.28
N ALA A 700 -12.03 19.57 14.41
CA ALA A 700 -12.99 19.44 15.50
C ALA A 700 -12.29 19.34 16.86
N PHE A 701 -11.18 18.60 16.94
CA PHE A 701 -10.38 18.49 18.15
C PHE A 701 -9.77 19.83 18.59
N THR A 702 -9.18 20.57 17.64
CA THR A 702 -8.63 21.90 17.92
C THR A 702 -9.73 22.89 18.32
N ALA A 703 -10.89 22.88 17.64
CA ALA A 703 -12.02 23.74 18.01
C ALA A 703 -12.54 23.44 19.44
N PHE A 704 -12.55 22.16 19.83
CA PHE A 704 -12.92 21.76 21.19
C PHE A 704 -11.98 22.35 22.25
N LEU A 705 -10.66 22.33 21.97
CA LEU A 705 -9.65 22.91 22.85
C LEU A 705 -9.70 24.45 22.84
N ASP A 706 -9.83 25.07 21.67
CA ASP A 706 -9.89 26.52 21.48
C ASP A 706 -11.08 27.15 22.20
N ALA A 707 -12.21 26.45 22.29
CA ALA A 707 -13.37 26.90 23.06
C ALA A 707 -13.11 26.99 24.58
N ARG A 708 -12.02 26.40 25.08
CA ARG A 708 -11.75 26.18 26.51
C ARG A 708 -10.32 26.54 26.93
N ARG A 709 -9.49 27.08 26.04
CA ARG A 709 -8.12 27.54 26.34
C ARG A 709 -7.94 29.00 25.96
N ASP A 710 -6.82 29.59 26.35
CA ASP A 710 -6.40 30.90 25.81
C ASP A 710 -5.88 30.73 24.36
N THR A 711 -6.61 31.26 23.39
CA THR A 711 -6.25 31.22 21.96
C THR A 711 -5.11 32.18 21.60
N GLY A 712 -4.70 33.07 22.51
CA GLY A 712 -3.52 33.93 22.32
C GLY A 712 -2.19 33.16 22.39
N LEU A 713 -2.19 31.97 22.98
CA LEU A 713 -1.04 31.06 22.99
C LEU A 713 -1.09 30.13 21.77
N ALA A 714 0.05 29.94 21.12
CA ALA A 714 0.17 28.95 20.05
C ALA A 714 0.03 27.52 20.61
N LEU A 715 -0.77 26.69 19.95
CA LEU A 715 -0.96 25.28 20.27
C LEU A 715 -0.48 24.43 19.09
N ILE A 716 0.42 23.48 19.36
CA ILE A 716 0.97 22.56 18.39
C ILE A 716 0.53 21.15 18.78
N VAL A 717 -0.41 20.59 18.01
CA VAL A 717 -0.85 19.20 18.19
C VAL A 717 0.08 18.28 17.41
N THR A 718 0.63 17.27 18.06
CA THR A 718 1.57 16.31 17.46
C THR A 718 1.11 14.87 17.70
N ALA A 719 1.49 13.98 16.78
CA ALA A 719 1.25 12.54 16.93
C ALA A 719 2.29 11.90 17.88
N PRO A 720 1.94 10.82 18.58
CA PRO A 720 2.90 10.09 19.39
C PRO A 720 3.97 9.42 18.51
N GLN A 721 5.19 9.32 19.04
CA GLN A 721 6.35 8.76 18.37
C GLN A 721 6.73 7.41 19.01
N PRO A 722 6.70 6.28 18.29
CA PRO A 722 7.24 5.04 18.81
C PRO A 722 8.76 5.12 18.94
N VAL A 723 9.29 4.53 20.01
CA VAL A 723 10.72 4.34 20.23
C VAL A 723 10.97 2.86 20.43
N ASP A 724 11.71 2.27 19.50
CA ASP A 724 11.96 0.84 19.50
C ASP A 724 12.96 0.44 20.57
N ILE A 725 12.67 -0.67 21.26
CA ILE A 725 13.56 -1.32 22.21
C ILE A 725 13.98 -2.69 21.68
N THR A 726 15.11 -3.19 22.19
CA THR A 726 15.57 -4.56 21.97
C THR A 726 15.55 -5.30 23.30
N LEU A 727 14.97 -6.50 23.30
CA LEU A 727 14.78 -7.30 24.50
C LEU A 727 15.25 -8.74 24.27
N THR A 728 16.19 -9.20 25.10
CA THR A 728 16.64 -10.59 25.12
C THR A 728 16.50 -11.12 26.54
N LEU A 729 15.71 -12.18 26.72
CA LEU A 729 15.40 -12.75 28.02
C LEU A 729 15.82 -14.22 28.09
N ARG A 730 16.28 -14.63 29.26
CA ARG A 730 16.29 -16.04 29.69
C ARG A 730 15.18 -16.22 30.72
N ILE A 731 14.24 -17.11 30.44
CA ILE A 731 13.08 -17.36 31.29
C ILE A 731 13.17 -18.78 31.83
N GLU A 732 13.19 -18.90 33.15
CA GLU A 732 13.12 -20.17 33.84
C GLU A 732 11.66 -20.59 34.02
N ARG A 733 11.33 -21.80 33.56
CA ARG A 733 9.98 -22.35 33.68
C ARG A 733 9.83 -23.21 34.93
N ASP A 734 8.62 -23.25 35.46
CA ASP A 734 8.19 -24.31 36.39
C ASP A 734 8.08 -25.65 35.64
N ARG A 735 8.52 -26.74 36.27
CA ARG A 735 8.49 -28.09 35.68
C ARG A 735 7.08 -28.55 35.28
N ALA A 736 6.05 -28.07 35.99
CA ALA A 736 4.66 -28.43 35.74
C ALA A 736 4.10 -27.84 34.44
N TRP A 737 4.81 -26.89 33.81
CA TRP A 737 4.36 -26.17 32.62
C TRP A 737 5.22 -26.52 31.39
N LEU A 738 4.59 -26.61 30.22
CA LEU A 738 5.29 -26.78 28.93
C LEU A 738 6.07 -25.52 28.58
N ALA A 739 7.29 -25.68 28.05
CA ALA A 739 8.16 -24.56 27.72
C ALA A 739 7.54 -23.62 26.68
N GLU A 740 6.84 -24.20 25.70
CA GLU A 740 6.15 -23.47 24.63
C GLU A 740 4.98 -22.65 25.16
N ALA A 741 4.24 -23.19 26.14
CA ALA A 741 3.12 -22.47 26.77
C ALA A 741 3.61 -21.27 27.58
N VAL A 742 4.67 -21.45 28.39
CA VAL A 742 5.27 -20.36 29.17
C VAL A 742 5.88 -19.29 28.26
N ARG A 743 6.53 -19.71 27.17
CA ARG A 743 7.05 -18.78 26.17
C ARG A 743 5.94 -17.96 25.53
N LEU A 744 4.85 -18.60 25.10
CA LEU A 744 3.72 -17.93 24.48
C LEU A 744 3.06 -16.94 25.46
N ASP A 745 2.93 -17.31 26.73
CA ASP A 745 2.40 -16.41 27.77
C ASP A 745 3.33 -15.20 27.97
N ALA A 746 4.65 -15.40 28.00
CA ALA A 746 5.62 -14.30 28.08
C ALA A 746 5.53 -13.37 26.86
N GLU A 747 5.47 -13.93 25.65
CA GLU A 747 5.29 -13.16 24.40
C GLU A 747 3.97 -12.38 24.43
N THR A 748 2.87 -12.99 24.88
CA THR A 748 1.56 -12.36 25.01
C THR A 748 1.58 -11.20 26.00
N VAL A 749 2.31 -11.32 27.12
CA VAL A 749 2.45 -10.23 28.10
C VAL A 749 3.24 -9.06 27.53
N LEU A 750 4.25 -9.32 26.70
CA LEU A 750 5.15 -8.29 26.17
C LEU A 750 4.58 -7.61 24.92
N LEU A 751 4.08 -8.41 23.97
CA LEU A 751 3.64 -7.99 22.63
C LEU A 751 2.12 -7.90 22.49
N GLY A 752 1.36 -8.46 23.44
CA GLY A 752 -0.10 -8.46 23.43
C GLY A 752 -0.70 -9.72 22.79
N GLY A 753 -1.96 -9.98 23.12
CA GLY A 753 -2.77 -11.05 22.52
C GLY A 753 -4.08 -10.50 21.95
N SER A 754 -4.98 -11.39 21.54
CA SER A 754 -6.32 -10.99 21.05
C SER A 754 -7.17 -10.28 22.11
N ASP A 755 -6.94 -10.60 23.38
CA ASP A 755 -7.86 -10.25 24.48
C ASP A 755 -7.30 -9.17 25.41
N ALA A 756 -5.99 -8.88 25.35
CA ALA A 756 -5.32 -7.92 26.22
C ALA A 756 -4.10 -7.28 25.56
N PRO A 757 -3.85 -5.97 25.80
CA PRO A 757 -2.68 -5.29 25.27
C PRO A 757 -1.40 -5.75 25.98
N GLY A 758 -0.31 -5.84 25.21
CA GLY A 758 1.03 -6.15 25.75
C GLY A 758 1.71 -4.93 26.37
N LEU A 759 2.68 -5.18 27.25
CA LEU A 759 3.45 -4.15 27.97
C LEU A 759 4.17 -3.14 27.05
N PHE A 760 4.49 -3.55 25.82
CA PHE A 760 5.16 -2.71 24.82
C PHE A 760 4.30 -2.45 23.58
N THR A 761 2.98 -2.53 23.76
CA THR A 761 1.99 -2.04 22.79
C THR A 761 1.52 -0.64 23.18
N PHE A 762 0.97 0.12 22.23
CA PHE A 762 0.48 1.47 22.51
C PHE A 762 -0.59 1.48 23.61
N ALA A 763 -1.58 0.59 23.49
CA ALA A 763 -2.66 0.45 24.47
C ALA A 763 -2.16 0.07 25.88
N GLY A 764 -1.05 -0.67 25.98
CA GLY A 764 -0.47 -1.10 27.25
C GLY A 764 0.44 -0.06 27.94
N ARG A 765 0.68 1.10 27.31
CA ARG A 765 1.58 2.14 27.85
C ARG A 765 0.93 3.51 27.93
N GLU A 766 1.40 4.31 28.88
CA GLU A 766 1.15 5.75 28.92
C GLU A 766 2.26 6.49 28.14
N LEU A 767 1.95 7.68 27.62
CA LEU A 767 2.96 8.52 26.98
C LEU A 767 4.03 8.90 28.00
N SER A 768 5.30 8.88 27.57
CA SER A 768 6.46 9.20 28.42
C SER A 768 6.68 8.27 29.61
N ALA A 769 5.88 7.21 29.76
CA ALA A 769 6.03 6.29 30.87
C ALA A 769 7.36 5.54 30.76
N PRO A 770 8.26 5.65 31.76
CA PRO A 770 9.49 4.89 31.78
C PRO A 770 9.20 3.41 31.96
N GLN A 771 10.13 2.55 31.56
CA GLN A 771 10.12 1.13 31.90
C GLN A 771 11.33 0.81 32.74
N SER A 772 11.11 0.39 33.99
CA SER A 772 12.17 -0.18 34.81
C SER A 772 12.34 -1.68 34.54
N LEU A 773 13.57 -2.17 34.71
CA LEU A 773 13.90 -3.58 34.64
C LEU A 773 13.15 -4.39 35.72
N SER A 774 13.08 -3.85 36.94
CA SER A 774 12.32 -4.46 38.05
C SER A 774 10.82 -4.56 37.74
N GLY A 775 10.24 -3.56 37.09
CA GLY A 775 8.84 -3.59 36.66
C GLY A 775 8.60 -4.61 35.56
N LEU A 776 9.56 -4.80 34.65
CA LEU A 776 9.51 -5.85 33.63
C LEU A 776 9.53 -7.24 34.30
N TYR A 777 10.44 -7.46 35.25
CA TYR A 777 10.51 -8.71 36.00
C TYR A 777 9.23 -8.98 36.79
N ALA A 778 8.69 -7.99 37.50
CA ALA A 778 7.45 -8.15 38.25
C ALA A 778 6.29 -8.61 37.34
N ARG A 779 6.13 -8.01 36.16
CA ARG A 779 5.07 -8.38 35.21
C ARG A 779 5.20 -9.79 34.64
N LEU A 780 6.42 -10.26 34.43
CA LEU A 780 6.67 -11.62 33.95
C LEU A 780 6.51 -12.64 35.08
N LEU A 781 7.02 -12.35 36.29
CA LEU A 781 6.91 -13.23 37.45
C LEU A 781 5.48 -13.34 38.02
N GLU A 782 4.59 -12.42 37.67
CA GLU A 782 3.14 -12.55 37.95
C GLU A 782 2.49 -13.70 37.16
N ARG A 783 3.13 -14.23 36.11
CA ARG A 783 2.54 -15.25 35.25
C ARG A 783 2.75 -16.66 35.80
N PRO A 784 1.68 -17.49 35.85
CA PRO A 784 1.81 -18.89 36.22
C PRO A 784 2.84 -19.60 35.32
N GLY A 785 3.73 -20.38 35.92
CA GLY A 785 4.72 -21.17 35.19
C GLY A 785 6.05 -20.46 34.91
N ILE A 786 6.18 -19.16 35.19
CA ILE A 786 7.48 -18.46 35.18
C ILE A 786 8.06 -18.46 36.61
N SER A 787 9.17 -19.16 36.82
CA SER A 787 9.84 -19.23 38.13
C SER A 787 11.02 -18.25 38.26
N GLY A 788 11.58 -17.79 37.14
CA GLY A 788 12.70 -16.85 37.12
C GLY A 788 12.85 -16.15 35.77
N VAL A 789 13.41 -14.94 35.78
CA VAL A 789 13.64 -14.13 34.58
C VAL A 789 14.98 -13.42 34.69
N LEU A 790 15.77 -13.48 33.63
CA LEU A 790 17.02 -12.72 33.48
C LEU A 790 17.03 -12.00 32.14
N ALA A 791 17.16 -10.67 32.16
CA ALA A 791 17.39 -9.90 30.95
C ALA A 791 18.87 -9.92 30.56
N LEU A 792 19.17 -10.35 29.34
CA LEU A 792 20.51 -10.25 28.72
C LEU A 792 20.65 -8.98 27.89
N ARG A 793 19.53 -8.50 27.33
CA ARG A 793 19.43 -7.19 26.69
C ARG A 793 18.12 -6.53 27.09
N PHE A 794 18.19 -5.29 27.51
CA PHE A 794 17.04 -4.43 27.76
C PHE A 794 17.49 -2.98 27.55
N ARG A 795 17.34 -2.48 26.32
CA ARG A 795 17.82 -1.15 25.90
C ARG A 795 17.06 -0.62 24.69
N LEU A 796 17.28 0.64 24.34
CA LEU A 796 16.81 1.23 23.09
C LEU A 796 17.46 0.51 21.88
N ALA A 797 16.72 0.42 20.77
CA ALA A 797 17.19 -0.22 19.54
C ALA A 797 18.31 0.57 18.85
N GLN A 798 18.35 1.90 19.04
CA GLN A 798 19.46 2.73 18.58
C GLN A 798 20.75 2.37 19.33
N PRO A 799 21.91 2.37 18.66
CA PRO A 799 23.18 2.05 19.31
C PRO A 799 23.58 3.12 20.34
N GLY A 800 23.84 2.68 21.58
CA GLY A 800 24.28 3.52 22.69
C GLY A 800 23.72 3.07 24.04
N GLY A 801 24.52 3.17 25.11
CA GLY A 801 24.13 2.78 26.48
C GLY A 801 24.48 1.34 26.88
N PRO A 802 24.16 0.93 28.12
CA PRO A 802 24.42 -0.43 28.61
C PRO A 802 23.54 -1.47 27.89
N GLU A 803 24.01 -2.72 27.78
CA GLU A 803 23.21 -3.82 27.20
C GLU A 803 21.92 -4.08 28.00
N VAL A 804 21.98 -3.93 29.33
CA VAL A 804 20.84 -4.01 30.23
C VAL A 804 20.75 -2.70 31.01
N ALA A 805 19.75 -1.88 30.69
CA ALA A 805 19.47 -0.64 31.41
C ALA A 805 18.60 -0.90 32.65
N ASP A 806 18.81 -0.16 33.74
CA ASP A 806 17.90 -0.25 34.89
C ASP A 806 16.53 0.37 34.58
N ILE A 807 16.53 1.46 33.81
CA ILE A 807 15.34 2.19 33.39
C ILE A 807 15.53 2.72 31.97
N ILE A 808 14.53 2.51 31.11
CA ILE A 808 14.43 3.15 29.79
C ILE A 808 13.40 4.28 29.87
N HIS A 809 13.82 5.49 29.52
CA HIS A 809 12.97 6.67 29.51
C HIS A 809 12.40 6.95 28.11
N ALA A 810 11.16 7.41 28.06
CA ALA A 810 10.55 7.99 26.88
C ALA A 810 10.29 9.49 27.12
N SER A 811 10.54 10.33 26.12
CA SER A 811 10.22 11.77 26.21
C SER A 811 8.71 12.05 26.09
N THR A 812 8.30 13.32 26.21
CA THR A 812 6.89 13.77 26.23
C THR A 812 6.03 13.18 25.09
N ARG A 813 6.60 13.09 23.88
CA ARG A 813 5.91 12.56 22.70
C ARG A 813 6.16 11.09 22.42
N GLN A 814 6.99 10.42 23.21
CA GLN A 814 7.48 9.08 22.92
C GLN A 814 6.78 8.00 23.75
N TRP A 815 6.72 6.80 23.19
CA TRP A 815 6.32 5.58 23.89
C TRP A 815 7.24 4.43 23.47
N LEU A 816 7.46 3.46 24.36
CA LEU A 816 8.37 2.33 24.09
C LEU A 816 7.64 1.22 23.34
N ARG A 817 8.16 0.83 22.18
CA ARG A 817 7.63 -0.23 21.32
C ARG A 817 8.62 -1.39 21.25
N LEU A 818 8.11 -2.61 21.31
CA LEU A 818 8.88 -3.83 21.06
C LEU A 818 8.32 -4.50 19.81
N GLU A 819 9.10 -4.49 18.73
CA GLU A 819 8.76 -5.25 17.53
C GLU A 819 9.02 -6.75 17.75
N PRO A 820 8.20 -7.67 17.20
CA PRO A 820 8.39 -9.11 17.38
C PRO A 820 9.79 -9.59 16.96
N SER A 821 10.38 -8.99 15.93
CA SER A 821 11.73 -9.30 15.46
C SER A 821 12.85 -8.85 16.40
N ALA A 822 12.55 -7.98 17.37
CA ALA A 822 13.48 -7.44 18.35
C ALA A 822 13.37 -8.11 19.74
N LEU A 823 12.55 -9.17 19.85
CA LEU A 823 12.38 -10.01 21.03
C LEU A 823 13.05 -11.37 20.82
N ASP A 824 13.95 -11.73 21.72
CA ASP A 824 14.50 -13.10 21.83
C ASP A 824 14.24 -13.66 23.24
N ILE A 825 13.61 -14.83 23.32
CA ILE A 825 13.30 -15.51 24.58
C ILE A 825 13.91 -16.91 24.56
N GLN A 826 14.82 -17.14 25.49
CA GLN A 826 15.45 -18.43 25.73
C GLN A 826 14.83 -19.08 26.97
N MET A 827 14.12 -20.19 26.75
CA MET A 827 13.55 -20.98 27.84
C MET A 827 14.65 -21.84 28.48
N VAL A 828 14.72 -21.84 29.81
CA VAL A 828 15.65 -22.66 30.58
C VAL A 828 14.94 -23.51 31.64
N GLU A 829 15.53 -24.65 31.95
CA GLU A 829 15.02 -25.58 32.96
C GLU A 829 15.20 -25.03 34.38
N PRO A 830 14.35 -25.46 35.34
CA PRO A 830 14.41 -24.93 36.70
C PRO A 830 15.75 -25.14 37.40
N GLY A 831 16.24 -24.09 38.07
CA GLY A 831 17.56 -24.00 38.69
C GLY A 831 18.71 -23.67 37.71
N ALA A 832 18.41 -23.31 36.46
CA ALA A 832 19.43 -22.97 35.46
C ALA A 832 19.86 -21.51 35.50
N LEU A 833 19.05 -20.60 36.06
CA LEU A 833 19.45 -19.20 36.26
C LEU A 833 20.43 -19.05 37.44
N ASP A 834 20.23 -19.80 38.52
CA ASP A 834 21.11 -19.81 39.71
C ASP A 834 22.54 -20.31 39.42
N ARG A 835 22.71 -21.16 38.39
CA ARG A 835 24.03 -21.70 38.02
C ARG A 835 24.92 -20.71 37.26
N THR A 836 24.37 -19.59 36.81
CA THR A 836 25.10 -18.59 36.01
C THR A 836 25.82 -17.54 36.86
N GLU A 837 25.53 -17.40 38.17
CA GLU A 837 26.21 -16.46 39.06
C GLU A 837 27.51 -17.01 39.70
N LEU A 838 27.83 -18.29 39.51
CA LEU A 838 29.09 -18.89 40.01
C LEU A 838 30.29 -18.73 39.07
N GLY A 839 30.18 -17.93 38.01
CA GLY A 839 31.25 -17.82 37.03
C GLY A 839 31.17 -16.59 36.12
N ALA A 840 31.12 -15.39 36.69
CA ALA A 840 31.78 -14.18 36.16
C ALA A 840 31.29 -12.92 36.89
N ALA A 841 31.99 -12.54 37.94
CA ALA A 841 32.28 -11.14 38.23
C ALA A 841 33.78 -11.06 38.52
N PRO A 842 34.50 -10.00 38.13
CA PRO A 842 35.48 -9.45 39.04
C PRO A 842 34.77 -8.79 40.23
#